data_AF-A0A0L0C232-F1
#
_entry.id   AF-A0A0L0C232-F1
#
_cell.length_a   1.000
_cell.length_b   1.000
_cell.length_c   1.000
_cell.angle_alpha   90.00
_cell.angle_beta   90.00
_cell.angle_gamma   90.00
#
_symmetry.space_group_name_H-M   'P 1'
#
loop_
_entity.id
_entity.type
_entity.pdbx_description
1 polymer ?
#
loop_
_entity_poly.entity_id
_entity_poly.type
_entity_poly.pdbx_seq_one_letter_code
_entity_poly.pdbx_strand_id
1 'polypeptide(L)'
;MPFAREQLESVINEKLCKSETIKLRNKHIGQACQLFYRSDPLKIVRGQGQYMYDEQGTRYLDCINNVAHEANISINMFRDSASNQMIDFKNNMTNPVGTITTGSGNPIGTKDASLSVGAKGPLLLQDTIFLDEIEHFARERIPERVVYAKGAGAFGYFEVTHDITKYCAIKMFERIKKRTPIACRFSTYSGESGSADTVREPRGFAVKFYTEDGIWDLVGQNCPVFFIRDPILFPSLVHSQKRNPQTNIKDADMFWDFATLRPECLHQLCFMFGDRGIPDGYRHMHGYGVHTYKLINAKGEPIYAKFHFRTDQGVQNLDTKKASEFQAHEPDYSSRDLYNSIRNGNYPSWSLYLQMMTFDQAKKFKYNPFDVTKIWSYNDCPLIPVGKIVLDRNPCNYFAEIEQLAFSPANMVPGIEPSPDKILQARLFAYADSQRHRLGANFSQIPVNCPYRVAVKNYQRDGFMCVTDNQGGAPNYYPNSFSGPEICSHTKALQTCCPVAGDVYRFSSGDTEDNFSQVTDFWVLVLDDCARKRLVNNIAIHLCCASDFIQERAVKNFTMVHADFGRLLTEALNMAKLGELCVVGHCHPKVVSAGCLQMATISTNNRFLHDELVQCAKTLTSKMPSPLTVCFFVNSGSEANDLALRLVRNYTKRQDIITLDHAYHGHLTSVMEISPYKFNQPGGDPKPDYVHVAPCPNVYGGLFKDKEYPNQDMTQVYTKPIEDICENLKAQGKGVAAFIAESLQSCGGQIIPPEGYFKAAYKAVRDAGGLCIADEVQVGFGRVGSHYWAFETQGVVPDIVTVAKPMGNGHPVGAVVTTPEIAEAFYNTGVAYFNTYGGNPVSCAIANAVMRVIEEEGLQENARKTGEYLLKKCNDLKHDFEIVGDVRGMGLFIGVELVKNRETREPDTKAAHWVVNRMKQMHKILVSSDGPNDNVIKLKPPMVFNEENADEFLLAFRECLTLLAKERNGDDLPAVNTPLTVAGSNSSNGDTVDSMSSKTQMFERHERLIKSV
;
A
#
# COMPACT_ATOMS: atom_id res chain seq x y z
N MET A 1 -13.86 2.80 -8.92
CA MET A 1 -13.02 1.70 -9.44
C MET A 1 -12.10 1.20 -8.33
N PRO A 2 -11.91 -0.11 -8.09
CA PRO A 2 -10.93 -0.59 -7.10
C PRO A 2 -9.46 -0.36 -7.53
N PHE A 3 -9.18 -0.51 -8.83
CA PHE A 3 -7.84 -0.52 -9.44
C PHE A 3 -6.91 0.67 -9.13
N ALA A 4 -7.44 1.84 -8.75
CA ALA A 4 -6.64 3.06 -8.65
C ALA A 4 -5.81 3.18 -7.36
N ARG A 5 -6.27 2.55 -6.25
CA ARG A 5 -5.67 2.74 -4.91
C ARG A 5 -4.33 2.01 -4.76
N GLU A 6 -4.22 0.79 -5.31
CA GLU A 6 -2.99 -0.02 -5.23
C GLU A 6 -1.89 0.48 -6.18
N GLN A 7 -2.24 1.04 -7.34
CA GLN A 7 -1.24 1.58 -8.28
C GLN A 7 -0.59 2.87 -7.76
N LEU A 8 -1.36 3.77 -7.15
CA LEU A 8 -0.87 5.08 -6.66
C LEU A 8 0.19 4.95 -5.55
N GLU A 9 0.10 3.95 -4.69
CA GLU A 9 1.10 3.73 -3.62
C GLU A 9 2.44 3.19 -4.12
N SER A 10 2.44 2.52 -5.29
CA SER A 10 3.62 1.84 -5.84
C SER A 10 4.48 2.74 -6.73
N VAL A 11 3.87 3.65 -7.52
CA VAL A 11 4.61 4.56 -8.41
C VAL A 11 5.54 5.51 -7.63
N ILE A 12 5.26 5.76 -6.35
CA ILE A 12 6.13 6.48 -5.41
C ILE A 12 7.26 5.55 -4.93
N ASN A 13 8.19 5.26 -5.84
CA ASN A 13 9.44 4.57 -5.56
C ASN A 13 10.30 5.31 -4.51
N GLU A 14 11.16 4.56 -3.82
CA GLU A 14 12.06 5.07 -2.76
C GLU A 14 11.37 5.80 -1.59
N LYS A 15 10.69 5.06 -0.71
CA LYS A 15 10.23 5.56 0.60
C LYS A 15 11.37 5.70 1.62
N LEU A 16 12.38 6.51 1.27
CA LEU A 16 13.48 7.04 2.11
C LEU A 16 13.05 7.15 3.58
N CYS A 17 13.83 6.65 4.55
CA CYS A 17 13.43 6.79 5.96
C CYS A 17 13.41 8.28 6.39
N LYS A 18 12.80 8.62 7.53
CA LYS A 18 12.73 10.03 8.00
C LYS A 18 14.09 10.76 7.98
N SER A 19 15.20 10.11 8.34
CA SER A 19 16.53 10.76 8.34
C SER A 19 17.08 10.99 6.92
N GLU A 20 16.89 10.05 6.00
CA GLU A 20 17.23 10.20 4.57
C GLU A 20 16.34 11.23 3.88
N THR A 21 15.04 11.25 4.22
CA THR A 21 14.09 12.27 3.76
C THR A 21 14.55 13.66 4.15
N ILE A 22 14.98 13.87 5.41
CA ILE A 22 15.53 15.15 5.89
C ILE A 22 16.84 15.49 5.16
N LYS A 23 17.76 14.51 5.03
CA LYS A 23 19.06 14.67 4.34
C LYS A 23 18.89 15.09 2.88
N LEU A 24 17.98 14.43 2.15
CA LEU A 24 17.73 14.70 0.73
C LEU A 24 16.87 15.96 0.54
N ARG A 25 15.89 16.23 1.41
CA ARG A 25 15.20 17.54 1.45
C ARG A 25 16.21 18.67 1.57
N ASN A 26 17.14 18.58 2.53
CA ASN A 26 18.12 19.65 2.77
C ASN A 26 19.08 19.88 1.60
N LYS A 27 19.22 18.91 0.69
CA LYS A 27 20.05 18.98 -0.53
C LYS A 27 19.26 19.39 -1.78
N HIS A 28 17.98 19.02 -1.88
CA HIS A 28 17.21 19.10 -3.13
C HIS A 28 15.99 20.04 -3.07
N ILE A 29 15.57 20.48 -1.89
CA ILE A 29 14.45 21.42 -1.70
C ILE A 29 15.00 22.71 -1.06
N GLY A 30 14.61 23.86 -1.60
CA GLY A 30 15.05 25.16 -1.10
C GLY A 30 14.68 25.38 0.38
N GLN A 31 15.63 25.86 1.18
CA GLN A 31 15.49 26.00 2.64
C GLN A 31 14.37 26.99 3.07
N ALA A 32 13.91 27.85 2.17
CA ALA A 32 12.72 28.69 2.37
C ALA A 32 11.41 27.86 2.49
N CYS A 33 11.37 26.65 1.91
CA CYS A 33 10.26 25.71 2.04
C CYS A 33 10.35 25.00 3.40
N GLN A 34 9.98 25.70 4.47
CA GLN A 34 10.11 25.24 5.85
C GLN A 34 9.24 24.01 6.16
N LEU A 35 9.66 23.24 7.16
CA LEU A 35 8.89 22.13 7.75
C LEU A 35 8.07 22.64 8.94
N PHE A 36 6.88 22.08 9.12
CA PHE A 36 5.91 22.47 10.15
C PHE A 36 6.47 22.30 11.57
N TYR A 37 6.97 21.10 11.88
CA TYR A 37 7.76 20.82 13.07
C TYR A 37 9.25 20.87 12.70
N ARG A 38 9.91 22.01 12.90
CA ARG A 38 11.31 22.22 12.45
C ARG A 38 12.34 21.34 13.18
N SER A 39 12.20 21.20 14.51
CA SER A 39 13.15 20.49 15.38
C SER A 39 13.00 18.97 15.35
N ASP A 40 11.77 18.48 15.20
CA ASP A 40 11.44 17.06 15.06
C ASP A 40 10.33 16.87 14.01
N PRO A 41 10.69 16.80 12.71
CA PRO A 41 9.73 16.66 11.62
C PRO A 41 8.95 15.34 11.68
N LEU A 42 7.66 15.37 11.34
CA LEU A 42 6.89 14.16 11.07
C LEU A 42 7.01 13.79 9.59
N LYS A 43 7.22 12.51 9.29
CA LYS A 43 7.05 11.93 7.95
C LYS A 43 5.69 11.23 7.92
N ILE A 44 4.66 12.00 7.58
CA ILE A 44 3.31 11.46 7.34
C ILE A 44 3.31 10.70 6.01
N VAL A 45 2.67 9.53 5.99
CA VAL A 45 2.56 8.66 4.81
C VAL A 45 1.11 8.36 4.40
N ARG A 46 0.13 8.70 5.24
CA ARG A 46 -1.31 8.44 5.00
C ARG A 46 -2.20 9.35 5.85
N GLY A 47 -3.42 9.63 5.40
CA GLY A 47 -4.51 10.21 6.21
C GLY A 47 -5.67 9.23 6.40
N GLN A 48 -6.62 9.52 7.30
CA GLN A 48 -7.97 8.93 7.32
C GLN A 48 -8.91 9.65 8.29
N GLY A 49 -10.10 10.06 7.85
CA GLY A 49 -11.07 10.85 8.59
C GLY A 49 -10.46 12.14 9.16
N GLN A 50 -10.36 12.18 10.47
CA GLN A 50 -9.77 13.25 11.26
C GLN A 50 -8.29 12.99 11.62
N TYR A 51 -7.67 11.94 11.06
CA TYR A 51 -6.34 11.44 11.45
C TYR A 51 -5.30 11.50 10.33
N MET A 52 -4.02 11.58 10.74
CA MET A 52 -2.84 11.31 9.92
C MET A 52 -2.04 10.13 10.49
N TYR A 53 -1.15 9.53 9.69
CA TYR A 53 -0.31 8.40 10.10
C TYR A 53 1.14 8.60 9.65
N ASP A 54 2.11 8.38 10.54
CA ASP A 54 3.54 8.42 10.21
C ASP A 54 4.06 7.12 9.57
N GLU A 55 5.31 7.10 9.13
CA GLU A 55 5.95 5.91 8.54
C GLU A 55 6.03 4.70 9.49
N GLN A 56 5.86 4.91 10.80
CA GLN A 56 5.76 3.85 11.82
C GLN A 56 4.31 3.37 12.04
N GLY A 57 3.32 3.98 11.38
CA GLY A 57 1.90 3.68 11.53
C GLY A 57 1.23 4.35 12.74
N THR A 58 1.93 5.26 13.44
CA THR A 58 1.37 5.99 14.59
C THR A 58 0.21 6.85 14.14
N ARG A 59 -0.99 6.64 14.70
CA ARG A 59 -2.14 7.53 14.50
C ARG A 59 -1.87 8.87 15.18
N TYR A 60 -2.09 9.95 14.44
CA TYR A 60 -2.19 11.31 14.97
C TYR A 60 -3.56 11.90 14.69
N LEU A 61 -4.15 12.63 15.65
CA LEU A 61 -5.38 13.40 15.44
C LEU A 61 -5.02 14.77 14.82
N ASP A 62 -5.70 15.18 13.75
CA ASP A 62 -5.42 16.42 13.02
C ASP A 62 -6.42 17.54 13.39
N CYS A 63 -5.94 18.48 14.19
CA CYS A 63 -6.67 19.70 14.53
C CYS A 63 -6.27 20.92 13.67
N ILE A 64 -5.36 20.77 12.70
CA ILE A 64 -4.78 21.89 11.92
C ILE A 64 -5.53 22.14 10.61
N ASN A 65 -6.01 21.07 9.99
CA ASN A 65 -6.07 20.90 8.53
C ASN A 65 -6.41 22.15 7.68
N ASN A 66 -5.37 22.81 7.11
CA ASN A 66 -5.55 23.68 5.95
C ASN A 66 -4.25 24.04 5.17
N VAL A 67 -3.43 23.05 4.76
CA VAL A 67 -2.43 23.17 3.65
C VAL A 67 -1.77 21.81 3.33
N ALA A 68 -1.51 21.57 2.04
CA ALA A 68 -0.51 20.60 1.55
C ALA A 68 0.46 21.32 0.60
N HIS A 69 1.69 20.81 0.45
CA HIS A 69 2.70 21.33 -0.46
C HIS A 69 3.35 20.17 -1.25
N GLU A 70 3.28 20.22 -2.58
CA GLU A 70 3.80 19.19 -3.48
C GLU A 70 5.29 19.39 -3.82
N ALA A 71 5.96 18.30 -4.17
CA ALA A 71 7.30 18.30 -4.78
C ALA A 71 7.51 17.01 -5.60
N ASN A 72 7.85 17.16 -6.89
CA ASN A 72 8.20 16.04 -7.76
C ASN A 72 9.65 15.57 -7.52
N ILE A 73 9.91 14.27 -7.74
CA ILE A 73 11.24 13.65 -7.62
C ILE A 73 11.50 12.76 -8.86
N SER A 74 12.76 12.70 -9.29
CA SER A 74 13.29 11.70 -10.22
C SER A 74 14.52 11.01 -9.61
N ILE A 75 14.74 9.74 -9.95
CA ILE A 75 15.65 8.81 -9.25
C ILE A 75 16.83 8.41 -10.15
N ASN A 76 17.99 8.11 -9.54
CA ASN A 76 19.18 7.56 -10.20
C ASN A 76 19.54 6.18 -9.60
N MET A 77 19.61 5.15 -10.44
CA MET A 77 19.80 3.75 -10.00
C MET A 77 21.27 3.31 -9.94
N PHE A 78 21.58 2.41 -9.01
CA PHE A 78 22.75 1.51 -9.08
C PHE A 78 22.36 0.13 -9.65
N ARG A 79 23.33 -0.66 -10.12
CA ARG A 79 23.10 -1.98 -10.77
C ARG A 79 23.44 -3.13 -9.83
N ASP A 80 22.64 -4.20 -9.86
CA ASP A 80 22.85 -5.44 -9.12
C ASP A 80 23.52 -6.55 -9.98
N SER A 81 23.77 -7.72 -9.38
CA SER A 81 24.44 -8.85 -10.03
C SER A 81 23.65 -9.42 -11.21
N ALA A 82 22.31 -9.47 -11.13
CA ALA A 82 21.43 -9.86 -12.23
C ALA A 82 21.53 -8.87 -13.41
N SER A 83 21.39 -7.56 -13.15
CA SER A 83 21.57 -6.51 -14.15
C SER A 83 22.99 -6.41 -14.70
N ASN A 84 23.99 -7.03 -14.05
CA ASN A 84 25.36 -7.10 -14.54
C ASN A 84 25.68 -8.36 -15.36
N GLN A 85 24.75 -9.32 -15.55
CA GLN A 85 25.00 -10.57 -16.26
C GLN A 85 25.65 -10.39 -17.66
N MET A 86 25.22 -9.40 -18.44
CA MET A 86 25.81 -9.10 -19.77
C MET A 86 27.19 -8.41 -19.69
N ILE A 87 27.46 -7.68 -18.60
CA ILE A 87 28.78 -7.10 -18.32
C ILE A 87 29.74 -8.21 -17.90
N ASP A 88 29.30 -9.10 -17.00
CA ASP A 88 30.04 -10.29 -16.59
C ASP A 88 30.34 -11.20 -17.78
N PHE A 89 29.37 -11.44 -18.67
CA PHE A 89 29.59 -12.19 -19.91
C PHE A 89 30.69 -11.57 -20.77
N LYS A 90 30.63 -10.25 -21.01
CA LYS A 90 31.67 -9.53 -21.76
C LYS A 90 33.04 -9.61 -21.07
N ASN A 91 33.10 -9.42 -19.76
CA ASN A 91 34.35 -9.38 -19.00
C ASN A 91 35.02 -10.76 -18.89
N ASN A 92 34.26 -11.85 -18.96
CA ASN A 92 34.79 -13.22 -19.01
C ASN A 92 35.24 -13.66 -20.42
N MET A 93 35.02 -12.84 -21.46
CA MET A 93 35.37 -13.14 -22.85
C MET A 93 36.55 -12.26 -23.32
N THR A 94 37.70 -12.88 -23.56
CA THR A 94 38.91 -12.16 -24.04
C THR A 94 38.88 -11.83 -25.54
N ASN A 95 38.01 -12.50 -26.29
CA ASN A 95 37.78 -12.31 -27.73
C ASN A 95 36.27 -12.45 -28.03
N PRO A 96 35.78 -12.02 -29.21
CA PRO A 96 34.45 -12.40 -29.69
C PRO A 96 34.26 -13.92 -29.71
N VAL A 97 33.05 -14.39 -29.39
CA VAL A 97 32.74 -15.83 -29.21
C VAL A 97 33.02 -16.67 -30.47
N GLY A 98 32.84 -16.09 -31.65
CA GLY A 98 33.12 -16.70 -32.94
C GLY A 98 32.52 -15.91 -34.10
N THR A 99 32.65 -16.44 -35.31
CA THR A 99 31.91 -15.95 -36.50
C THR A 99 30.43 -16.26 -36.36
N ILE A 100 29.56 -15.31 -36.72
CA ILE A 100 28.11 -15.54 -36.77
C ILE A 100 27.74 -16.49 -37.93
N THR A 101 26.85 -17.45 -37.67
CA THR A 101 26.39 -18.43 -38.65
C THR A 101 24.87 -18.56 -38.68
N THR A 102 24.34 -19.13 -39.76
CA THR A 102 22.98 -19.72 -39.78
C THR A 102 22.87 -20.90 -38.81
N GLY A 103 21.65 -21.39 -38.56
CA GLY A 103 21.40 -22.64 -37.81
C GLY A 103 22.02 -23.89 -38.45
N SER A 104 22.33 -23.82 -39.74
CA SER A 104 23.07 -24.84 -40.51
C SER A 104 24.60 -24.64 -40.52
N GLY A 105 25.13 -23.66 -39.79
CA GLY A 105 26.58 -23.42 -39.64
C GLY A 105 27.24 -22.63 -40.77
N ASN A 106 26.48 -22.02 -41.69
CA ASN A 106 27.02 -21.22 -42.79
C ASN A 106 27.40 -19.81 -42.28
N PRO A 107 28.63 -19.30 -42.51
CA PRO A 107 29.05 -18.00 -42.02
C PRO A 107 28.31 -16.84 -42.72
N ILE A 108 27.87 -15.86 -41.94
CA ILE A 108 27.08 -14.71 -42.42
C ILE A 108 27.98 -13.48 -42.63
N GLY A 109 27.92 -12.87 -43.81
CA GLY A 109 28.71 -11.68 -44.17
C GLY A 109 28.07 -10.33 -43.81
N THR A 110 26.74 -10.25 -43.87
CA THR A 110 25.94 -9.04 -43.57
C THR A 110 24.73 -9.47 -42.74
N LYS A 111 24.37 -8.72 -41.69
CA LYS A 111 23.33 -9.13 -40.72
C LYS A 111 22.34 -8.02 -40.33
N ASP A 112 22.65 -6.80 -40.75
CA ASP A 112 21.93 -5.54 -40.54
C ASP A 112 21.09 -5.11 -41.76
N ALA A 113 21.11 -5.88 -42.86
CA ALA A 113 20.31 -5.65 -44.05
C ALA A 113 19.86 -6.97 -44.69
N SER A 114 18.61 -7.01 -45.19
CA SER A 114 18.08 -8.11 -46.01
C SER A 114 18.41 -7.92 -47.50
N LEU A 115 18.52 -9.03 -48.22
CA LEU A 115 18.76 -9.04 -49.66
C LEU A 115 17.56 -8.48 -50.44
N SER A 116 17.81 -7.44 -51.23
CA SER A 116 16.78 -6.66 -51.93
C SER A 116 17.22 -6.27 -53.34
N VAL A 117 16.27 -5.85 -54.19
CA VAL A 117 16.53 -5.39 -55.57
C VAL A 117 17.16 -3.99 -55.56
N GLY A 118 18.41 -3.90 -55.11
CA GLY A 118 19.09 -2.64 -54.79
C GLY A 118 18.56 -2.00 -53.50
N ALA A 119 19.27 -0.98 -53.01
CA ALA A 119 19.11 -0.43 -51.65
C ALA A 119 17.75 0.23 -51.30
N LYS A 120 16.76 0.20 -52.21
CA LYS A 120 15.37 0.65 -52.00
C LYS A 120 14.33 -0.26 -52.68
N GLY A 121 14.74 -1.44 -53.16
CA GLY A 121 13.87 -2.40 -53.82
C GLY A 121 13.17 -3.36 -52.84
N PRO A 122 12.25 -4.20 -53.34
CA PRO A 122 11.65 -5.28 -52.54
C PRO A 122 12.69 -6.31 -52.09
N LEU A 123 12.41 -6.96 -50.97
CA LEU A 123 13.13 -8.13 -50.45
C LEU A 123 12.99 -9.34 -51.39
N LEU A 124 14.03 -10.17 -51.47
CA LEU A 124 14.04 -11.39 -52.29
C LEU A 124 13.88 -12.65 -51.44
N LEU A 125 13.00 -13.57 -51.87
CA LEU A 125 12.75 -14.86 -51.20
C LEU A 125 14.01 -15.77 -51.14
N GLN A 126 15.03 -15.49 -51.95
CA GLN A 126 16.32 -16.19 -51.89
C GLN A 126 17.21 -15.76 -50.71
N ASP A 127 16.77 -14.84 -49.85
CA ASP A 127 17.44 -14.48 -48.60
C ASP A 127 17.28 -15.59 -47.54
N THR A 128 18.03 -16.68 -47.71
CA THR A 128 17.99 -17.82 -46.80
C THR A 128 18.51 -17.48 -45.40
N ILE A 129 19.26 -16.39 -45.23
CA ILE A 129 19.76 -15.92 -43.93
C ILE A 129 18.62 -15.26 -43.14
N PHE A 130 17.86 -14.38 -43.79
CA PHE A 130 16.64 -13.80 -43.21
C PHE A 130 15.59 -14.87 -42.88
N LEU A 131 15.39 -15.85 -43.77
CA LEU A 131 14.43 -16.94 -43.55
C LEU A 131 14.81 -17.82 -42.36
N ASP A 132 16.06 -18.30 -42.27
CA ASP A 132 16.56 -19.14 -41.17
C ASP A 132 16.33 -18.49 -39.80
N GLU A 133 16.60 -17.19 -39.68
CA GLU A 133 16.39 -16.41 -38.45
C GLU A 133 14.91 -16.21 -38.10
N ILE A 134 14.09 -15.72 -39.04
CA ILE A 134 12.69 -15.38 -38.75
C ILE A 134 11.84 -16.64 -38.51
N GLU A 135 12.20 -17.75 -39.15
CA GLU A 135 11.58 -19.05 -38.94
C GLU A 135 11.90 -19.64 -37.56
N HIS A 136 13.12 -19.43 -37.03
CA HIS A 136 13.46 -19.82 -35.67
C HIS A 136 12.75 -18.91 -34.64
N PHE A 137 12.81 -17.59 -34.83
CA PHE A 137 12.16 -16.60 -33.94
C PHE A 137 10.66 -16.88 -33.77
N ALA A 138 9.95 -17.16 -34.86
CA ALA A 138 8.52 -17.49 -34.84
C ALA A 138 8.17 -18.78 -34.08
N ARG A 139 9.17 -19.59 -33.69
CA ARG A 139 9.01 -20.92 -33.06
C ARG A 139 9.66 -21.03 -31.67
N GLU A 140 10.16 -19.92 -31.09
CA GLU A 140 10.78 -19.92 -29.75
C GLU A 140 9.82 -20.28 -28.59
N ARG A 141 8.51 -20.19 -28.78
CA ARG A 141 7.51 -20.35 -27.69
C ARG A 141 6.94 -21.77 -27.69
N ILE A 142 7.20 -22.50 -26.62
CA ILE A 142 6.47 -23.73 -26.24
C ILE A 142 5.26 -23.38 -25.35
N PRO A 143 4.29 -24.30 -25.16
CA PRO A 143 3.24 -24.10 -24.17
C PRO A 143 3.81 -23.94 -22.75
N GLU A 144 3.17 -23.10 -21.94
CA GLU A 144 3.50 -23.00 -20.51
C GLU A 144 2.98 -24.21 -19.72
N ARG A 145 3.29 -24.27 -18.42
CA ARG A 145 2.69 -25.27 -17.51
C ARG A 145 1.28 -24.81 -17.15
N VAL A 146 0.28 -25.69 -17.31
CA VAL A 146 -1.14 -25.38 -17.04
C VAL A 146 -1.40 -24.85 -15.61
N VAL A 147 -0.56 -25.23 -14.66
CA VAL A 147 -0.39 -24.61 -13.34
C VAL A 147 1.10 -24.50 -13.03
N TYR A 148 1.47 -23.61 -12.12
CA TYR A 148 2.87 -23.34 -11.77
C TYR A 148 3.70 -22.80 -12.96
N ALA A 149 3.09 -21.95 -13.81
CA ALA A 149 3.74 -21.39 -15.01
C ALA A 149 4.90 -20.45 -14.65
N LYS A 150 4.62 -19.30 -14.01
CA LYS A 150 5.65 -18.38 -13.49
C LYS A 150 6.49 -19.05 -12.40
N GLY A 151 7.80 -18.90 -12.47
CA GLY A 151 8.71 -19.41 -11.44
C GLY A 151 10.19 -19.31 -11.81
N ALA A 152 11.05 -19.62 -10.84
CA ALA A 152 12.51 -19.66 -10.98
C ALA A 152 13.05 -21.02 -10.60
N GLY A 153 14.30 -21.31 -10.97
CA GLY A 153 14.98 -22.51 -10.51
C GLY A 153 16.50 -22.36 -10.48
N ALA A 154 17.13 -23.27 -9.77
CA ALA A 154 18.57 -23.31 -9.56
C ALA A 154 19.02 -24.75 -9.24
N PHE A 155 20.33 -24.96 -9.28
CA PHE A 155 20.98 -26.26 -9.12
C PHE A 155 21.89 -26.28 -7.90
N GLY A 156 22.24 -27.49 -7.47
CA GLY A 156 23.24 -27.72 -6.45
C GLY A 156 23.25 -29.17 -6.01
N TYR A 157 23.25 -29.43 -4.71
CA TYR A 157 23.31 -30.78 -4.16
C TYR A 157 22.40 -30.99 -2.95
N PHE A 158 21.93 -32.23 -2.81
CA PHE A 158 21.50 -32.80 -1.54
C PHE A 158 22.69 -33.48 -0.85
N GLU A 159 22.84 -33.31 0.47
CA GLU A 159 23.80 -34.02 1.31
C GLU A 159 23.08 -34.77 2.45
N VAL A 160 23.39 -36.05 2.64
CA VAL A 160 22.90 -36.84 3.78
C VAL A 160 23.61 -36.38 5.06
N THR A 161 22.84 -36.07 6.11
CA THR A 161 23.38 -35.67 7.43
C THR A 161 23.12 -36.71 8.52
N HIS A 162 22.09 -37.54 8.35
CA HIS A 162 21.67 -38.56 9.32
C HIS A 162 21.35 -39.89 8.63
N ASP A 163 21.56 -41.01 9.32
CA ASP A 163 21.27 -42.35 8.80
C ASP A 163 19.77 -42.68 8.94
N ILE A 164 19.13 -42.95 7.80
CA ILE A 164 17.75 -43.44 7.70
C ILE A 164 17.63 -44.78 6.94
N THR A 165 18.74 -45.50 6.73
CA THR A 165 18.77 -46.79 5.99
C THR A 165 17.85 -47.85 6.58
N LYS A 166 17.65 -47.81 7.91
CA LYS A 166 16.63 -48.59 8.66
C LYS A 166 15.19 -48.43 8.15
N TYR A 167 14.88 -47.35 7.42
CA TYR A 167 13.55 -47.03 6.89
C TYR A 167 13.48 -46.96 5.36
N CYS A 168 14.60 -46.72 4.67
CA CYS A 168 14.60 -46.47 3.23
C CYS A 168 15.87 -47.01 2.55
N ALA A 169 15.69 -47.80 1.49
CA ALA A 169 16.77 -48.48 0.75
C ALA A 169 17.44 -47.63 -0.35
N ILE A 170 16.97 -46.41 -0.62
CA ILE A 170 17.49 -45.60 -1.73
C ILE A 170 18.98 -45.32 -1.51
N LYS A 171 19.81 -45.62 -2.51
CA LYS A 171 21.27 -45.42 -2.44
C LYS A 171 21.67 -43.98 -2.12
N MET A 172 20.88 -42.97 -2.50
CA MET A 172 21.10 -41.58 -2.08
C MET A 172 21.25 -41.41 -0.56
N PHE A 173 20.55 -42.19 0.26
CA PHE A 173 20.61 -42.14 1.74
C PHE A 173 21.64 -43.11 2.37
N GLU A 174 22.35 -43.91 1.56
CA GLU A 174 23.27 -45.00 1.96
C GLU A 174 24.34 -44.61 2.99
N ARG A 175 24.86 -43.39 2.94
CA ARG A 175 25.91 -42.93 3.85
C ARG A 175 25.83 -41.43 4.11
N ILE A 176 26.15 -41.04 5.34
CA ILE A 176 26.28 -39.63 5.74
C ILE A 176 27.41 -38.96 4.93
N LYS A 177 27.26 -37.67 4.60
CA LYS A 177 28.06 -36.88 3.64
C LYS A 177 28.02 -37.36 2.18
N LYS A 178 27.13 -38.29 1.79
CA LYS A 178 26.87 -38.57 0.38
C LYS A 178 26.20 -37.35 -0.26
N ARG A 179 26.79 -36.85 -1.34
CA ARG A 179 26.20 -35.77 -2.15
C ARG A 179 25.52 -36.34 -3.39
N THR A 180 24.36 -35.79 -3.72
CA THR A 180 23.59 -36.12 -4.93
C THR A 180 23.18 -34.83 -5.62
N PRO A 181 23.51 -34.62 -6.91
CA PRO A 181 23.12 -33.41 -7.62
C PRO A 181 21.61 -33.23 -7.64
N ILE A 182 21.15 -31.98 -7.58
CA ILE A 182 19.73 -31.61 -7.67
C ILE A 182 19.47 -30.46 -8.63
N ALA A 183 18.25 -30.42 -9.16
CA ALA A 183 17.63 -29.24 -9.75
C ALA A 183 16.36 -28.89 -8.97
N CYS A 184 16.23 -27.65 -8.54
CA CYS A 184 15.04 -27.15 -7.86
C CYS A 184 14.29 -26.15 -8.74
N ARG A 185 12.96 -26.19 -8.72
CA ARG A 185 12.09 -25.14 -9.29
C ARG A 185 11.06 -24.70 -8.27
N PHE A 186 10.96 -23.39 -8.10
CA PHE A 186 9.96 -22.69 -7.32
C PHE A 186 9.04 -21.90 -8.25
N SER A 187 7.81 -21.62 -7.82
CA SER A 187 6.80 -21.01 -8.70
C SER A 187 5.58 -20.51 -7.93
N THR A 188 4.81 -19.59 -8.52
CA THR A 188 3.42 -19.31 -8.10
C THR A 188 2.50 -20.47 -8.52
N TYR A 189 1.18 -20.42 -8.27
CA TYR A 189 0.25 -21.51 -8.56
C TYR A 189 -0.62 -21.28 -9.81
N SER A 190 -1.43 -20.22 -9.82
CA SER A 190 -2.49 -20.04 -10.83
C SER A 190 -2.08 -19.11 -11.98
N GLY A 191 -1.14 -18.19 -11.73
CA GLY A 191 -0.69 -17.19 -12.69
C GLY A 191 0.04 -17.79 -13.90
N GLU A 192 -0.12 -17.14 -15.05
CA GLU A 192 0.58 -17.45 -16.30
C GLU A 192 2.06 -17.03 -16.21
N SER A 193 2.88 -17.40 -17.19
CA SER A 193 4.35 -17.21 -17.15
C SER A 193 4.81 -15.75 -17.00
N GLY A 194 3.99 -14.78 -17.44
CA GLY A 194 4.23 -13.34 -17.26
C GLY A 194 3.64 -12.73 -15.98
N SER A 195 3.07 -13.54 -15.07
CA SER A 195 2.55 -13.05 -13.78
C SER A 195 3.68 -12.66 -12.80
N ALA A 196 3.34 -11.96 -11.72
CA ALA A 196 4.29 -11.49 -10.73
C ALA A 196 4.63 -12.54 -9.66
N ASP A 197 5.88 -12.59 -9.21
CA ASP A 197 6.38 -13.54 -8.20
C ASP A 197 5.78 -13.37 -6.80
N THR A 198 5.27 -12.18 -6.46
CA THR A 198 4.86 -11.77 -5.11
C THR A 198 3.34 -11.77 -4.89
N VAL A 199 2.57 -12.45 -5.74
CA VAL A 199 1.11 -12.66 -5.56
C VAL A 199 0.76 -13.53 -4.34
N ARG A 200 -0.47 -13.41 -3.84
CA ARG A 200 -0.99 -14.20 -2.71
C ARG A 200 -1.47 -15.58 -3.14
N GLU A 201 -0.57 -16.57 -3.14
CA GLU A 201 -0.81 -17.93 -3.62
C GLU A 201 0.06 -18.98 -2.90
N PRO A 202 -0.29 -20.28 -2.93
CA PRO A 202 0.68 -21.34 -2.62
C PRO A 202 1.90 -21.23 -3.56
N ARG A 203 3.09 -21.56 -3.07
CA ARG A 203 4.30 -21.63 -3.90
C ARG A 203 4.69 -23.08 -4.17
N GLY A 204 4.96 -23.42 -5.44
CA GLY A 204 5.54 -24.70 -5.81
C GLY A 204 6.97 -24.85 -5.27
N PHE A 205 7.35 -26.09 -4.93
CA PHE A 205 8.68 -26.45 -4.44
C PHE A 205 9.01 -27.85 -4.98
N ALA A 206 9.46 -27.92 -6.23
CA ALA A 206 9.81 -29.17 -6.89
C ALA A 206 11.32 -29.43 -6.82
N VAL A 207 11.71 -30.62 -6.36
CA VAL A 207 13.11 -31.05 -6.26
C VAL A 207 13.32 -32.30 -7.12
N LYS A 208 14.23 -32.22 -8.09
CA LYS A 208 14.72 -33.34 -8.90
C LYS A 208 16.06 -33.78 -8.35
N PHE A 209 16.17 -35.05 -7.97
CA PHE A 209 17.42 -35.69 -7.54
C PHE A 209 17.95 -36.58 -8.67
N TYR A 210 19.16 -36.29 -9.14
CA TYR A 210 19.86 -37.13 -10.11
C TYR A 210 20.59 -38.23 -9.34
N THR A 211 19.94 -39.37 -9.10
CA THR A 211 20.51 -40.49 -8.34
C THR A 211 21.23 -41.51 -9.23
N GLU A 212 22.03 -42.37 -8.63
CA GLU A 212 22.63 -43.54 -9.28
C GLU A 212 21.63 -44.70 -9.56
N ASP A 213 20.34 -44.53 -9.20
CA ASP A 213 19.22 -45.40 -9.59
C ASP A 213 18.23 -44.70 -10.54
N GLY A 214 18.60 -43.53 -11.10
CA GLY A 214 17.76 -42.72 -11.98
C GLY A 214 17.25 -41.43 -11.32
N ILE A 215 16.17 -40.85 -11.86
CA ILE A 215 15.56 -39.64 -11.31
C ILE A 215 14.60 -40.00 -10.17
N TRP A 216 14.75 -39.32 -9.03
CA TRP A 216 13.64 -39.13 -8.09
C TRP A 216 13.15 -37.68 -8.17
N ASP A 217 11.84 -37.46 -8.34
CA ASP A 217 11.23 -36.13 -8.25
C ASP A 217 10.30 -36.03 -7.03
N LEU A 218 10.62 -35.14 -6.10
CA LEU A 218 9.74 -34.77 -4.98
C LEU A 218 9.07 -33.42 -5.31
N VAL A 219 7.84 -33.51 -5.83
CA VAL A 219 7.10 -32.35 -6.38
C VAL A 219 6.16 -31.76 -5.34
N GLY A 220 6.72 -30.94 -4.44
CA GLY A 220 6.04 -30.33 -3.31
C GLY A 220 5.60 -28.88 -3.52
N GLN A 221 5.24 -28.23 -2.40
CA GLN A 221 4.85 -26.81 -2.30
C GLN A 221 5.21 -26.24 -0.91
N ASN A 222 5.00 -24.95 -0.69
CA ASN A 222 5.33 -24.26 0.57
C ASN A 222 4.33 -24.45 1.73
N CYS A 223 3.21 -25.13 1.48
CA CYS A 223 2.17 -25.42 2.46
C CYS A 223 2.06 -26.94 2.72
N PRO A 224 1.79 -27.39 3.96
CA PRO A 224 1.78 -28.81 4.31
C PRO A 224 0.53 -29.57 3.84
N VAL A 225 -0.49 -28.85 3.36
CA VAL A 225 -1.81 -29.37 2.95
C VAL A 225 -2.23 -28.80 1.59
N PHE A 226 -3.18 -29.43 0.91
CA PHE A 226 -3.73 -28.96 -0.37
C PHE A 226 -5.23 -28.62 -0.26
N PHE A 227 -5.80 -27.95 -1.26
CA PHE A 227 -7.20 -27.48 -1.24
C PHE A 227 -8.25 -28.60 -1.31
N ILE A 228 -7.98 -29.68 -2.03
CA ILE A 228 -8.96 -30.73 -2.35
C ILE A 228 -8.40 -32.12 -2.08
N ARG A 229 -9.26 -33.06 -1.67
CA ARG A 229 -8.90 -34.45 -1.34
C ARG A 229 -9.26 -35.50 -2.39
N ASP A 230 -9.94 -35.11 -3.47
CA ASP A 230 -10.27 -35.98 -4.61
C ASP A 230 -9.85 -35.33 -5.95
N PRO A 231 -9.06 -36.01 -6.80
CA PRO A 231 -8.45 -35.40 -7.99
C PRO A 231 -9.44 -35.03 -9.08
N ILE A 232 -10.66 -35.58 -9.08
CA ILE A 232 -11.67 -35.23 -10.09
C ILE A 232 -12.07 -33.75 -10.02
N LEU A 233 -11.88 -33.10 -8.87
CA LEU A 233 -12.13 -31.67 -8.66
C LEU A 233 -10.94 -30.78 -9.06
N PHE A 234 -9.78 -31.34 -9.44
CA PHE A 234 -8.59 -30.54 -9.75
C PHE A 234 -8.78 -29.59 -10.94
N PRO A 235 -9.42 -29.98 -12.07
CA PRO A 235 -9.74 -29.04 -13.15
C PRO A 235 -10.65 -27.91 -12.66
N SER A 236 -11.70 -28.22 -11.88
CA SER A 236 -12.63 -27.22 -11.35
C SER A 236 -11.96 -26.23 -10.40
N LEU A 237 -11.06 -26.72 -9.52
CA LEU A 237 -10.22 -25.89 -8.64
C LEU A 237 -9.28 -24.98 -9.44
N VAL A 238 -8.64 -25.49 -10.49
CA VAL A 238 -7.74 -24.69 -11.32
C VAL A 238 -8.52 -23.65 -12.13
N HIS A 239 -9.71 -24.00 -12.63
CA HIS A 239 -10.57 -23.06 -13.34
C HIS A 239 -11.08 -21.94 -12.42
N SER A 240 -11.52 -22.26 -11.20
CA SER A 240 -12.00 -21.24 -10.24
C SER A 240 -10.92 -20.27 -9.77
N GLN A 241 -9.65 -20.70 -9.74
CA GLN A 241 -8.52 -19.84 -9.37
C GLN A 241 -7.85 -19.14 -10.58
N LYS A 242 -8.16 -19.53 -11.83
CA LYS A 242 -7.60 -18.90 -13.05
C LYS A 242 -8.43 -17.69 -13.48
N ARG A 243 -8.88 -17.64 -14.73
CA ARG A 243 -9.52 -16.49 -15.37
C ARG A 243 -10.93 -16.89 -15.77
N ASN A 244 -11.86 -15.97 -15.68
CA ASN A 244 -13.22 -16.17 -16.17
C ASN A 244 -13.18 -16.47 -17.69
N PRO A 245 -13.87 -17.51 -18.18
CA PRO A 245 -13.74 -17.99 -19.55
C PRO A 245 -14.32 -17.03 -20.61
N GLN A 246 -15.15 -16.07 -20.20
CA GLN A 246 -15.71 -15.04 -21.11
C GLN A 246 -14.90 -13.75 -21.08
N THR A 247 -14.48 -13.30 -19.90
CA THR A 247 -13.85 -11.97 -19.71
C THR A 247 -12.33 -12.01 -19.60
N ASN A 248 -11.73 -13.18 -19.42
CA ASN A 248 -10.29 -13.44 -19.31
C ASN A 248 -9.57 -12.66 -18.17
N ILE A 249 -10.31 -12.20 -17.16
CA ILE A 249 -9.80 -11.56 -15.93
C ILE A 249 -9.93 -12.50 -14.72
N LYS A 250 -9.26 -12.17 -13.61
CA LYS A 250 -9.49 -12.83 -12.31
C LYS A 250 -10.90 -12.52 -11.83
N ASP A 251 -11.53 -13.48 -11.17
CA ASP A 251 -12.95 -13.47 -10.83
C ASP A 251 -13.16 -13.97 -9.39
N ALA A 252 -13.69 -13.10 -8.53
CA ALA A 252 -13.87 -13.38 -7.11
C ALA A 252 -15.08 -14.29 -6.84
N ASP A 253 -16.11 -14.26 -7.68
CA ASP A 253 -17.28 -15.14 -7.58
C ASP A 253 -16.88 -16.57 -7.92
N MET A 254 -16.14 -16.77 -9.02
CA MET A 254 -15.61 -18.08 -9.38
C MET A 254 -14.72 -18.67 -8.28
N PHE A 255 -13.80 -17.87 -7.73
CA PHE A 255 -12.91 -18.29 -6.65
C PHE A 255 -13.69 -18.69 -5.39
N TRP A 256 -14.56 -17.81 -4.90
CA TRP A 256 -15.23 -17.99 -3.62
C TRP A 256 -16.44 -18.93 -3.69
N ASP A 257 -17.17 -19.03 -4.80
CA ASP A 257 -18.26 -20.01 -4.92
C ASP A 257 -17.71 -21.43 -4.82
N PHE A 258 -16.66 -21.77 -5.57
CA PHE A 258 -15.98 -23.08 -5.43
C PHE A 258 -15.45 -23.30 -4.02
N ALA A 259 -14.71 -22.32 -3.46
CA ALA A 259 -14.12 -22.40 -2.13
C ALA A 259 -15.15 -22.57 -1.00
N THR A 260 -16.37 -22.01 -1.16
CA THR A 260 -17.43 -22.10 -0.15
C THR A 260 -18.37 -23.29 -0.33
N LEU A 261 -18.49 -23.82 -1.55
CA LEU A 261 -19.15 -25.12 -1.82
C LEU A 261 -18.27 -26.32 -1.45
N ARG A 262 -16.94 -26.15 -1.42
CA ARG A 262 -15.96 -27.19 -1.07
C ARG A 262 -15.22 -26.84 0.23
N PRO A 263 -15.86 -27.01 1.42
CA PRO A 263 -15.26 -26.63 2.70
C PRO A 263 -13.96 -27.40 3.03
N GLU A 264 -13.63 -28.47 2.32
CA GLU A 264 -12.29 -29.07 2.40
C GLU A 264 -11.15 -28.09 2.07
N CYS A 265 -11.43 -27.01 1.32
CA CYS A 265 -10.45 -25.97 0.97
C CYS A 265 -10.01 -25.10 2.16
N LEU A 266 -10.80 -25.04 3.25
CA LEU A 266 -10.64 -24.06 4.34
C LEU A 266 -9.24 -24.07 4.98
N HIS A 267 -8.64 -25.25 5.16
CA HIS A 267 -7.31 -25.38 5.77
C HIS A 267 -6.22 -24.72 4.90
N GLN A 268 -6.24 -24.98 3.59
CA GLN A 268 -5.25 -24.39 2.67
C GLN A 268 -5.55 -22.91 2.37
N LEU A 269 -6.82 -22.50 2.39
CA LEU A 269 -7.19 -21.07 2.32
C LEU A 269 -6.61 -20.30 3.52
N CYS A 270 -6.62 -20.87 4.74
CA CYS A 270 -6.01 -20.22 5.90
C CYS A 270 -4.48 -20.08 5.77
N PHE A 271 -3.78 -21.03 5.14
CA PHE A 271 -2.37 -20.87 4.81
C PHE A 271 -2.10 -19.82 3.70
N MET A 272 -2.99 -19.71 2.72
CA MET A 272 -2.90 -18.78 1.58
C MET A 272 -3.23 -17.32 1.95
N PHE A 273 -4.24 -17.10 2.79
CA PHE A 273 -4.61 -15.75 3.27
C PHE A 273 -3.87 -15.34 4.55
N GLY A 274 -3.24 -16.29 5.26
CA GLY A 274 -2.19 -15.99 6.24
C GLY A 274 -0.90 -15.49 5.57
N ASP A 275 0.10 -15.14 6.38
CA ASP A 275 1.33 -14.50 5.89
C ASP A 275 2.10 -15.39 4.88
N ARG A 276 2.01 -16.72 5.03
CA ARG A 276 2.72 -17.70 4.17
C ARG A 276 2.27 -17.74 2.69
N GLY A 277 1.19 -17.05 2.33
CA GLY A 277 0.79 -16.85 0.94
C GLY A 277 1.66 -15.85 0.16
N ILE A 278 2.49 -15.06 0.86
CA ILE A 278 3.40 -14.06 0.27
C ILE A 278 4.80 -14.13 0.92
N PRO A 279 5.57 -15.23 0.74
CA PRO A 279 6.91 -15.36 1.30
C PRO A 279 7.88 -14.28 0.74
N ASP A 280 8.84 -13.85 1.56
CA ASP A 280 9.86 -12.87 1.15
C ASP A 280 10.99 -13.59 0.37
N GLY A 281 10.75 -13.77 -0.93
CA GLY A 281 11.59 -14.56 -1.83
C GLY A 281 11.45 -16.08 -1.61
N TYR A 282 11.94 -16.87 -2.57
CA TYR A 282 11.86 -18.34 -2.48
C TYR A 282 12.72 -18.91 -1.34
N ARG A 283 13.79 -18.21 -0.94
CA ARG A 283 14.78 -18.67 0.06
C ARG A 283 14.23 -18.75 1.49
N HIS A 284 13.16 -18.00 1.80
CA HIS A 284 12.61 -17.85 3.14
C HIS A 284 11.27 -18.59 3.36
N MET A 285 10.92 -19.55 2.49
CA MET A 285 9.78 -20.45 2.70
C MET A 285 10.21 -21.88 3.03
N HIS A 286 9.37 -22.62 3.75
CA HIS A 286 9.49 -24.07 3.87
C HIS A 286 9.03 -24.76 2.58
N GLY A 287 9.35 -26.04 2.42
CA GLY A 287 8.81 -26.94 1.40
C GLY A 287 8.25 -28.21 2.04
N TYR A 288 7.22 -28.80 1.41
CA TYR A 288 6.53 -29.98 1.89
C TYR A 288 6.19 -30.91 0.74
N GLY A 289 6.35 -32.22 0.92
CA GLY A 289 5.87 -33.23 -0.02
C GLY A 289 4.33 -33.31 -0.09
N VAL A 290 3.63 -32.74 0.90
CA VAL A 290 2.17 -32.74 1.14
C VAL A 290 1.59 -34.14 1.38
N HIS A 291 1.75 -35.01 0.38
CA HIS A 291 1.27 -36.38 0.37
C HIS A 291 1.99 -37.23 1.39
N THR A 292 1.28 -38.27 1.82
CA THR A 292 1.88 -39.44 2.43
C THR A 292 2.53 -40.30 1.34
N TYR A 293 3.76 -40.73 1.55
CA TYR A 293 4.48 -41.69 0.71
C TYR A 293 4.78 -42.96 1.52
N LYS A 294 5.26 -44.02 0.87
CA LYS A 294 5.72 -45.25 1.51
C LYS A 294 7.22 -45.39 1.30
N LEU A 295 7.99 -45.43 2.39
CA LEU A 295 9.42 -45.77 2.37
C LEU A 295 9.58 -47.27 2.63
N ILE A 296 10.59 -47.87 2.01
CA ILE A 296 10.84 -49.32 2.03
C ILE A 296 12.31 -49.53 2.35
N ASN A 297 12.63 -50.25 3.43
CA ASN A 297 14.01 -50.51 3.83
C ASN A 297 14.62 -51.71 3.07
N ALA A 298 15.91 -51.98 3.32
CA ALA A 298 16.66 -53.02 2.60
C ALA A 298 16.16 -54.47 2.78
N LYS A 299 15.18 -54.72 3.66
CA LYS A 299 14.50 -56.01 3.84
C LYS A 299 13.11 -56.08 3.16
N GLY A 300 12.65 -54.99 2.55
CA GLY A 300 11.28 -54.86 2.05
C GLY A 300 10.24 -54.45 3.11
N GLU A 301 10.66 -54.07 4.33
CA GLU A 301 9.74 -53.62 5.38
C GLU A 301 9.23 -52.18 5.06
N PRO A 302 7.90 -51.95 4.92
CA PRO A 302 7.36 -50.65 4.54
C PRO A 302 6.93 -49.78 5.73
N ILE A 303 7.06 -48.46 5.60
CA ILE A 303 6.57 -47.46 6.55
C ILE A 303 6.04 -46.22 5.82
N TYR A 304 4.99 -45.56 6.33
CA TYR A 304 4.48 -44.33 5.73
C TYR A 304 5.28 -43.11 6.19
N ALA A 305 5.42 -42.11 5.32
CA ALA A 305 6.18 -40.90 5.60
C ALA A 305 5.61 -39.63 4.94
N LYS A 306 5.84 -38.46 5.55
CA LYS A 306 5.72 -37.14 4.92
C LYS A 306 7.07 -36.43 4.91
N PHE A 307 7.39 -35.74 3.80
CA PHE A 307 8.67 -35.04 3.60
C PHE A 307 8.57 -33.54 3.91
N HIS A 308 9.57 -32.98 4.60
CA HIS A 308 9.60 -31.57 5.02
C HIS A 308 10.98 -30.94 4.78
N PHE A 309 11.05 -29.88 3.97
CA PHE A 309 12.21 -29.00 3.80
C PHE A 309 12.02 -27.76 4.69
N ARG A 310 12.73 -27.69 5.81
CA ARG A 310 12.80 -26.48 6.65
C ARG A 310 13.81 -25.52 6.02
N THR A 311 13.49 -24.23 5.87
CA THR A 311 14.48 -23.25 5.41
C THR A 311 15.48 -22.96 6.52
N ASP A 312 16.76 -23.05 6.20
CA ASP A 312 17.85 -22.73 7.13
C ASP A 312 18.11 -21.21 7.19
N GLN A 313 17.48 -20.43 6.29
CA GLN A 313 17.53 -18.96 6.26
C GLN A 313 16.46 -18.29 7.16
N GLY A 314 15.65 -19.09 7.87
CA GLY A 314 14.51 -18.62 8.65
C GLY A 314 13.29 -18.26 7.78
N VAL A 315 12.09 -18.38 8.34
CA VAL A 315 10.84 -18.06 7.64
C VAL A 315 10.60 -16.55 7.65
N GLN A 316 10.39 -15.95 6.48
CA GLN A 316 10.06 -14.54 6.31
C GLN A 316 8.97 -14.39 5.27
N ASN A 317 8.06 -13.43 5.48
CA ASN A 317 6.96 -13.12 4.57
C ASN A 317 6.90 -11.61 4.34
N LEU A 318 6.41 -11.21 3.18
CA LEU A 318 6.10 -9.82 2.86
C LEU A 318 4.84 -9.37 3.61
N ASP A 319 4.74 -8.08 3.87
CA ASP A 319 3.43 -7.46 4.10
C ASP A 319 2.66 -7.39 2.77
N THR A 320 1.32 -7.43 2.83
CA THR A 320 0.45 -7.37 1.63
C THR A 320 0.76 -6.15 0.76
N LYS A 321 1.08 -4.99 1.35
CA LYS A 321 1.46 -3.78 0.61
C LYS A 321 2.80 -3.91 -0.10
N LYS A 322 3.86 -4.35 0.60
CA LYS A 322 5.19 -4.58 0.02
C LYS A 322 5.12 -5.62 -1.10
N ALA A 323 4.26 -6.62 -0.95
CA ALA A 323 3.97 -7.61 -1.99
C ALA A 323 3.34 -6.98 -3.25
N SER A 324 2.34 -6.09 -3.11
CA SER A 324 1.74 -5.35 -4.24
C SER A 324 2.69 -4.31 -4.85
N GLU A 325 3.51 -3.62 -4.05
CA GLU A 325 4.57 -2.72 -4.54
C GLU A 325 5.55 -3.49 -5.46
N PHE A 326 6.00 -4.68 -5.05
CA PHE A 326 6.81 -5.56 -5.91
C PHE A 326 6.05 -6.12 -7.12
N GLN A 327 4.76 -6.45 -7.02
CA GLN A 327 3.98 -6.91 -8.18
C GLN A 327 3.94 -5.88 -9.32
N ALA A 328 4.04 -4.59 -9.00
CA ALA A 328 4.01 -3.49 -9.96
C ALA A 328 5.39 -3.10 -10.53
N HIS A 329 6.46 -3.10 -9.71
CA HIS A 329 7.78 -2.57 -10.13
C HIS A 329 8.88 -3.61 -10.30
N GLU A 330 8.75 -4.78 -9.67
CA GLU A 330 9.74 -5.89 -9.77
C GLU A 330 8.98 -7.23 -9.78
N PRO A 331 8.22 -7.53 -10.86
CA PRO A 331 7.40 -8.75 -10.95
C PRO A 331 8.23 -10.05 -10.97
N ASP A 332 9.55 -9.95 -11.08
CA ASP A 332 10.52 -11.05 -10.98
C ASP A 332 11.27 -11.08 -9.64
N TYR A 333 10.76 -10.41 -8.60
CA TYR A 333 11.43 -10.24 -7.30
C TYR A 333 12.03 -11.52 -6.70
N SER A 334 11.23 -12.59 -6.58
CA SER A 334 11.70 -13.85 -5.97
C SER A 334 12.72 -14.58 -6.86
N SER A 335 12.61 -14.38 -8.18
CA SER A 335 13.54 -14.90 -9.20
C SER A 335 14.88 -14.15 -9.16
N ARG A 336 14.85 -12.82 -9.06
CA ARG A 336 16.02 -11.94 -8.88
C ARG A 336 16.70 -12.19 -7.54
N ASP A 337 15.94 -12.30 -6.45
CA ASP A 337 16.45 -12.67 -5.12
C ASP A 337 17.25 -13.97 -5.17
N LEU A 338 16.65 -15.04 -5.70
CA LEU A 338 17.33 -16.34 -5.83
C LEU A 338 18.61 -16.24 -6.68
N TYR A 339 18.54 -15.56 -7.83
CA TYR A 339 19.68 -15.37 -8.72
C TYR A 339 20.83 -14.60 -8.05
N ASN A 340 20.53 -13.43 -7.48
CA ASN A 340 21.52 -12.57 -6.82
C ASN A 340 22.14 -13.25 -5.61
N SER A 341 21.32 -13.92 -4.79
CA SER A 341 21.79 -14.60 -3.57
C SER A 341 22.80 -15.70 -3.92
N ILE A 342 22.51 -16.54 -4.92
CA ILE A 342 23.45 -17.56 -5.42
C ILE A 342 24.68 -16.91 -6.09
N ARG A 343 24.49 -15.88 -6.93
CA ARG A 343 25.61 -15.20 -7.63
C ARG A 343 26.59 -14.54 -6.65
N ASN A 344 26.10 -14.11 -5.48
CA ASN A 344 26.88 -13.47 -4.44
C ASN A 344 27.42 -14.45 -3.37
N GLY A 345 27.26 -15.76 -3.56
CA GLY A 345 27.74 -16.80 -2.64
C GLY A 345 26.86 -17.09 -1.42
N ASN A 346 25.70 -16.42 -1.30
CA ASN A 346 24.74 -16.60 -0.21
C ASN A 346 23.81 -17.79 -0.49
N TYR A 347 24.40 -18.98 -0.70
CA TYR A 347 23.71 -20.18 -1.19
C TYR A 347 22.53 -20.59 -0.30
N PRO A 348 21.27 -20.48 -0.77
CA PRO A 348 20.12 -20.86 0.03
C PRO A 348 20.02 -22.37 0.19
N SER A 349 19.52 -22.77 1.35
CA SER A 349 19.60 -24.15 1.80
C SER A 349 18.43 -24.55 2.71
N TRP A 350 18.12 -25.84 2.72
CA TRP A 350 17.01 -26.38 3.50
C TRP A 350 17.34 -27.74 4.09
N SER A 351 17.17 -27.88 5.40
CA SER A 351 17.26 -29.15 6.12
C SER A 351 16.03 -30.03 5.82
N LEU A 352 16.26 -31.27 5.36
CA LEU A 352 15.25 -32.27 5.07
C LEU A 352 14.95 -33.13 6.31
N TYR A 353 13.66 -33.25 6.62
CA TYR A 353 13.10 -34.08 7.68
C TYR A 353 11.98 -34.99 7.16
N LEU A 354 11.70 -36.05 7.90
CA LEU A 354 10.56 -36.95 7.72
C LEU A 354 9.66 -36.93 8.97
N GLN A 355 8.34 -36.89 8.78
CA GLN A 355 7.42 -37.50 9.74
C GLN A 355 7.20 -38.96 9.33
N MET A 356 7.08 -39.89 10.28
CA MET A 356 7.00 -41.33 10.03
C MET A 356 5.82 -41.97 10.78
N MET A 357 5.09 -42.87 10.10
CA MET A 357 3.90 -43.54 10.64
C MET A 357 3.87 -45.01 10.22
N THR A 358 3.76 -45.94 11.17
CA THR A 358 3.59 -47.37 10.88
C THR A 358 2.20 -47.68 10.35
N PHE A 359 2.04 -48.82 9.68
CA PHE A 359 0.74 -49.25 9.13
C PHE A 359 -0.32 -49.46 10.23
N ASP A 360 0.06 -49.83 11.45
CA ASP A 360 -0.88 -49.99 12.58
C ASP A 360 -1.18 -48.68 13.32
N GLN A 361 -0.32 -47.66 13.22
CA GLN A 361 -0.68 -46.29 13.58
C GLN A 361 -1.65 -45.70 12.55
N ALA A 362 -1.41 -45.91 11.25
CA ALA A 362 -2.26 -45.41 10.17
C ALA A 362 -3.71 -45.92 10.29
N LYS A 363 -3.93 -47.19 10.67
CA LYS A 363 -5.27 -47.77 10.95
C LYS A 363 -5.99 -47.13 12.14
N LYS A 364 -5.27 -46.42 13.02
CA LYS A 364 -5.77 -45.87 14.30
C LYS A 364 -5.69 -44.34 14.35
N PHE A 365 -5.27 -43.69 13.27
CA PHE A 365 -5.07 -42.25 13.24
C PHE A 365 -6.43 -41.53 13.22
N LYS A 366 -6.53 -40.37 13.91
CA LYS A 366 -7.80 -39.63 14.10
C LYS A 366 -8.43 -39.19 12.77
N TYR A 367 -7.61 -38.97 11.76
CA TYR A 367 -8.01 -38.57 10.41
C TYR A 367 -7.53 -39.63 9.41
N ASN A 368 -8.09 -39.63 8.21
CA ASN A 368 -7.52 -40.37 7.09
C ASN A 368 -6.05 -39.92 6.84
N PRO A 369 -5.04 -40.78 7.04
CA PRO A 369 -3.64 -40.39 6.94
C PRO A 369 -3.19 -40.14 5.49
N PHE A 370 -4.06 -40.37 4.51
CA PHE A 370 -3.86 -40.13 3.08
C PHE A 370 -4.66 -38.93 2.55
N ASP A 371 -5.37 -38.19 3.41
CA ASP A 371 -6.04 -36.94 3.06
C ASP A 371 -5.04 -35.77 3.04
N VAL A 372 -4.83 -35.20 1.85
CA VAL A 372 -3.94 -34.03 1.66
C VAL A 372 -4.42 -32.75 2.34
N THR A 373 -5.68 -32.67 2.77
CA THR A 373 -6.19 -31.53 3.56
C THR A 373 -5.75 -31.62 5.04
N LYS A 374 -5.02 -32.69 5.43
CA LYS A 374 -4.60 -32.96 6.82
C LYS A 374 -3.08 -32.97 7.00
N ILE A 375 -2.65 -32.34 8.10
CA ILE A 375 -1.31 -32.54 8.68
C ILE A 375 -1.30 -33.76 9.61
N TRP A 376 -0.12 -34.31 9.85
CA TRP A 376 0.15 -35.13 11.03
C TRP A 376 0.74 -34.22 12.11
N SER A 377 0.28 -34.29 13.36
CA SER A 377 0.83 -33.44 14.43
C SER A 377 2.29 -33.82 14.71
N TYR A 378 3.13 -32.83 15.06
CA TYR A 378 4.49 -33.12 15.52
C TYR A 378 4.52 -33.84 16.88
N ASN A 379 3.42 -33.81 17.65
CA ASN A 379 3.26 -34.58 18.87
C ASN A 379 3.02 -36.07 18.59
N ASP A 380 2.24 -36.38 17.54
CA ASP A 380 1.92 -37.77 17.14
C ASP A 380 3.03 -38.40 16.29
N CYS A 381 3.68 -37.58 15.46
CA CYS A 381 4.68 -37.96 14.48
C CYS A 381 5.79 -36.89 14.43
N PRO A 382 6.82 -36.97 15.31
CA PRO A 382 7.90 -35.98 15.36
C PRO A 382 8.77 -35.98 14.09
N LEU A 383 9.49 -34.88 13.86
CA LEU A 383 10.38 -34.71 12.71
C LEU A 383 11.72 -35.40 12.94
N ILE A 384 12.03 -36.38 12.08
CA ILE A 384 13.32 -37.09 12.03
C ILE A 384 14.21 -36.42 10.98
N PRO A 385 15.41 -35.92 11.31
CA PRO A 385 16.32 -35.32 10.33
C PRO A 385 16.90 -36.36 9.38
N VAL A 386 17.24 -35.95 8.15
CA VAL A 386 17.78 -36.81 7.10
C VAL A 386 19.03 -36.22 6.44
N GLY A 387 18.93 -34.97 6.01
CA GLY A 387 19.91 -34.35 5.13
C GLY A 387 19.65 -32.88 4.91
N LYS A 388 20.30 -32.29 3.92
CA LYS A 388 20.20 -30.88 3.59
C LYS A 388 20.34 -30.67 2.08
N ILE A 389 19.49 -29.85 1.48
CA ILE A 389 19.70 -29.33 0.11
C ILE A 389 20.40 -27.97 0.17
N VAL A 390 21.29 -27.71 -0.78
CA VAL A 390 21.98 -26.44 -1.00
C VAL A 390 21.91 -26.11 -2.49
N LEU A 391 21.58 -24.86 -2.83
CA LEU A 391 21.57 -24.37 -4.21
C LEU A 391 22.75 -23.41 -4.41
N ASP A 392 23.71 -23.83 -5.23
CA ASP A 392 24.99 -23.15 -5.43
C ASP A 392 25.23 -22.68 -6.88
N ARG A 393 24.34 -23.04 -7.82
CA ARG A 393 24.48 -22.69 -9.24
C ARG A 393 23.17 -22.19 -9.86
N ASN A 394 23.22 -20.99 -10.42
CA ASN A 394 22.17 -20.46 -11.30
C ASN A 394 22.11 -21.23 -12.64
N PRO A 395 20.99 -21.17 -13.38
CA PRO A 395 20.96 -21.61 -14.77
C PRO A 395 21.89 -20.74 -15.64
N CYS A 396 22.53 -21.35 -16.63
CA CYS A 396 23.23 -20.64 -17.70
C CYS A 396 22.26 -20.12 -18.78
N ASN A 397 21.18 -20.87 -19.05
CA ASN A 397 20.06 -20.43 -19.89
C ASN A 397 18.71 -20.82 -19.27
N TYR A 398 17.87 -19.84 -18.91
CA TYR A 398 16.57 -20.08 -18.27
C TYR A 398 15.65 -21.01 -19.09
N PHE A 399 15.61 -20.86 -20.42
CA PHE A 399 14.70 -21.64 -21.26
C PHE A 399 15.10 -23.12 -21.32
N ALA A 400 16.39 -23.40 -21.54
CA ALA A 400 16.93 -24.76 -21.61
C ALA A 400 16.92 -25.48 -20.25
N GLU A 401 17.18 -24.76 -19.16
CA GLU A 401 17.42 -25.37 -17.84
C GLU A 401 16.22 -25.27 -16.87
N ILE A 402 15.37 -24.26 -16.97
CA ILE A 402 14.25 -24.03 -16.04
C ILE A 402 12.90 -24.18 -16.74
N GLU A 403 12.75 -23.68 -17.96
CA GLU A 403 11.48 -23.75 -18.67
C GLU A 403 11.23 -25.16 -19.22
N GLN A 404 12.22 -25.79 -19.84
CA GLN A 404 12.11 -27.18 -20.30
C GLN A 404 12.21 -28.23 -19.17
N LEU A 405 12.45 -27.83 -17.92
CA LEU A 405 12.55 -28.73 -16.78
C LEU A 405 11.20 -29.40 -16.45
N ALA A 406 11.21 -30.74 -16.43
CA ALA A 406 10.07 -31.61 -16.21
C ALA A 406 10.24 -32.42 -14.92
N PHE A 407 9.21 -32.41 -14.06
CA PHE A 407 9.16 -33.20 -12.82
C PHE A 407 7.92 -34.09 -12.84
N SER A 408 8.00 -35.34 -12.38
CA SER A 408 6.80 -36.19 -12.25
C SER A 408 6.82 -36.96 -10.93
N PRO A 409 5.77 -36.91 -10.09
CA PRO A 409 5.67 -37.75 -8.88
C PRO A 409 5.74 -39.27 -9.13
N ALA A 410 5.60 -39.72 -10.38
CA ALA A 410 5.85 -41.12 -10.76
C ALA A 410 7.35 -41.46 -10.91
N ASN A 411 8.23 -40.47 -11.01
CA ASN A 411 9.68 -40.68 -10.99
C ASN A 411 10.11 -40.94 -9.54
N MET A 412 9.94 -42.19 -9.09
CA MET A 412 10.38 -42.70 -7.80
C MET A 412 11.40 -43.82 -8.02
N VAL A 413 12.46 -43.83 -7.21
CA VAL A 413 13.55 -44.83 -7.27
C VAL A 413 13.34 -45.91 -6.20
N PRO A 414 13.95 -47.12 -6.35
CA PRO A 414 13.70 -48.25 -5.46
C PRO A 414 13.97 -47.91 -3.98
N GLY A 415 12.96 -48.11 -3.13
CA GLY A 415 12.96 -47.66 -1.73
C GLY A 415 11.93 -46.57 -1.41
N ILE A 416 11.29 -45.97 -2.43
CA ILE A 416 10.05 -45.17 -2.31
C ILE A 416 8.95 -45.76 -3.21
N GLU A 417 7.73 -45.78 -2.68
CA GLU A 417 6.48 -46.07 -3.38
C GLU A 417 5.41 -45.01 -3.02
N PRO A 418 4.34 -44.86 -3.83
CA PRO A 418 3.22 -43.98 -3.49
C PRO A 418 2.34 -44.59 -2.38
N SER A 419 1.57 -43.75 -1.68
CA SER A 419 0.49 -44.20 -0.79
C SER A 419 -0.88 -44.20 -1.51
N PRO A 420 -1.95 -44.71 -0.88
CA PRO A 420 -3.33 -44.65 -1.42
C PRO A 420 -3.96 -43.24 -1.51
N ASP A 421 -3.20 -42.17 -1.23
CA ASP A 421 -3.62 -40.77 -1.39
C ASP A 421 -4.17 -40.52 -2.79
N LYS A 422 -5.48 -40.21 -2.88
CA LYS A 422 -6.20 -40.06 -4.16
C LYS A 422 -5.56 -39.00 -5.06
N ILE A 423 -5.08 -37.90 -4.49
CA ILE A 423 -4.45 -36.82 -5.27
C ILE A 423 -3.09 -37.29 -5.77
N LEU A 424 -2.27 -37.92 -4.92
CA LEU A 424 -0.98 -38.49 -5.33
C LEU A 424 -1.16 -39.47 -6.50
N GLN A 425 -2.12 -40.40 -6.40
CA GLN A 425 -2.40 -41.41 -7.43
C GLN A 425 -2.68 -40.78 -8.81
N ALA A 426 -3.52 -39.74 -8.88
CA ALA A 426 -3.74 -39.03 -10.15
C ALA A 426 -2.52 -38.23 -10.63
N ARG A 427 -1.72 -37.66 -9.70
CA ARG A 427 -0.47 -36.96 -10.04
C ARG A 427 0.60 -37.90 -10.63
N LEU A 428 0.53 -39.22 -10.41
CA LEU A 428 1.42 -40.18 -11.08
C LEU A 428 1.24 -40.17 -12.61
N PHE A 429 0.00 -39.99 -13.10
CA PHE A 429 -0.30 -39.90 -14.52
C PHE A 429 -0.09 -38.47 -15.06
N ALA A 430 -0.73 -37.49 -14.44
CA ALA A 430 -0.98 -36.17 -15.04
C ALA A 430 0.28 -35.38 -15.44
N TYR A 431 1.39 -35.54 -14.70
CA TYR A 431 2.62 -34.79 -14.97
C TYR A 431 3.30 -35.25 -16.26
N ALA A 432 3.52 -36.56 -16.40
CA ALA A 432 4.15 -37.13 -17.59
C ALA A 432 3.29 -36.92 -18.85
N ASP A 433 1.97 -36.88 -18.70
CA ASP A 433 1.05 -36.60 -19.80
C ASP A 433 1.12 -35.14 -20.27
N SER A 434 0.98 -34.19 -19.33
CA SER A 434 1.18 -32.75 -19.61
C SER A 434 2.55 -32.45 -20.23
N GLN A 435 3.59 -33.21 -19.86
CA GLN A 435 4.94 -33.06 -20.42
C GLN A 435 5.05 -33.53 -21.87
N ARG A 436 4.33 -34.59 -22.29
CA ARG A 436 4.28 -35.02 -23.70
C ARG A 436 3.63 -33.96 -24.59
N HIS A 437 2.60 -33.28 -24.10
CA HIS A 437 2.01 -32.13 -24.78
C HIS A 437 2.97 -30.93 -24.84
N ARG A 438 3.60 -30.58 -23.72
CA ARG A 438 4.38 -29.34 -23.56
C ARG A 438 5.78 -29.39 -24.20
N LEU A 439 6.40 -30.56 -24.24
CA LEU A 439 7.81 -30.76 -24.62
C LEU A 439 8.02 -31.87 -25.66
N GLY A 440 6.94 -32.52 -26.12
CA GLY A 440 7.00 -33.67 -27.04
C GLY A 440 7.28 -35.00 -26.34
N ALA A 441 7.21 -36.09 -27.10
CA ALA A 441 7.32 -37.45 -26.57
C ALA A 441 8.67 -37.75 -25.89
N ASN A 442 9.77 -37.22 -26.44
CA ASN A 442 11.14 -37.45 -25.98
C ASN A 442 11.66 -36.41 -24.97
N PHE A 443 10.78 -35.77 -24.18
CA PHE A 443 11.17 -34.71 -23.24
C PHE A 443 12.23 -35.13 -22.19
N SER A 444 12.40 -36.43 -21.96
CA SER A 444 13.44 -37.03 -21.11
C SER A 444 14.84 -37.03 -21.74
N GLN A 445 14.97 -36.81 -23.06
CA GLN A 445 16.23 -36.62 -23.78
C GLN A 445 16.73 -35.16 -23.74
N ILE A 446 15.91 -34.22 -23.25
CA ILE A 446 16.32 -32.82 -23.04
C ILE A 446 17.36 -32.80 -21.90
N PRO A 447 18.54 -32.15 -22.06
CA PRO A 447 19.69 -32.32 -21.15
C PRO A 447 19.40 -32.16 -19.65
N VAL A 448 18.50 -31.25 -19.25
CA VAL A 448 18.16 -31.02 -17.84
C VAL A 448 17.21 -32.09 -17.25
N ASN A 449 16.51 -32.82 -18.12
CA ASN A 449 15.63 -33.94 -17.74
C ASN A 449 16.36 -35.29 -17.77
N CYS A 450 17.50 -35.38 -18.47
CA CYS A 450 18.28 -36.59 -18.62
C CYS A 450 18.73 -37.19 -17.27
N PRO A 451 18.59 -38.51 -17.06
CA PRO A 451 19.12 -39.22 -15.90
C PRO A 451 20.64 -39.46 -16.04
N TYR A 452 21.43 -38.41 -16.29
CA TYR A 452 22.81 -38.47 -16.79
C TYR A 452 23.83 -39.25 -15.92
N ARG A 453 23.45 -39.66 -14.70
CA ARG A 453 24.27 -40.50 -13.81
C ARG A 453 24.05 -42.01 -14.02
N VAL A 454 23.13 -42.41 -14.89
CA VAL A 454 22.89 -43.81 -15.28
C VAL A 454 22.80 -43.93 -16.81
N ALA A 455 23.34 -45.02 -17.35
CA ALA A 455 23.15 -45.36 -18.76
C ALA A 455 21.73 -45.92 -18.96
N VAL A 456 20.85 -45.15 -19.59
CA VAL A 456 19.48 -45.59 -19.91
C VAL A 456 19.53 -46.75 -20.88
N LYS A 457 18.92 -47.88 -20.49
CA LYS A 457 18.86 -49.12 -21.27
C LYS A 457 17.46 -49.70 -21.15
N ASN A 458 16.67 -49.63 -22.21
CA ASN A 458 15.28 -50.07 -22.23
C ASN A 458 14.82 -50.46 -23.66
N TYR A 459 13.52 -50.73 -23.78
CA TYR A 459 12.88 -51.17 -25.01
C TYR A 459 12.05 -50.08 -25.71
N GLN A 460 12.21 -48.82 -25.31
CA GLN A 460 11.59 -47.65 -25.97
C GLN A 460 12.47 -47.17 -27.13
N ARG A 461 11.85 -46.70 -28.21
CA ARG A 461 12.52 -46.19 -29.43
C ARG A 461 11.73 -45.04 -30.05
N ASP A 462 12.37 -44.34 -30.97
CA ASP A 462 11.80 -43.40 -31.94
C ASP A 462 11.10 -42.18 -31.29
N GLY A 463 10.00 -41.72 -31.86
CA GLY A 463 9.25 -40.53 -31.40
C GLY A 463 9.82 -39.19 -31.90
N PHE A 464 9.00 -38.15 -31.81
CA PHE A 464 9.37 -36.78 -32.21
C PHE A 464 10.59 -36.29 -31.42
N MET A 465 11.54 -35.64 -32.09
CA MET A 465 12.81 -35.18 -31.53
C MET A 465 13.57 -36.24 -30.72
N CYS A 466 13.73 -37.45 -31.28
CA CYS A 466 14.78 -38.35 -30.83
C CYS A 466 16.15 -37.76 -31.23
N VAL A 467 16.97 -37.42 -30.24
CA VAL A 467 18.25 -36.68 -30.40
C VAL A 467 19.45 -37.47 -29.86
N THR A 468 19.23 -38.75 -29.57
CA THR A 468 20.23 -39.74 -29.17
C THR A 468 20.46 -40.75 -30.29
N ASP A 469 21.34 -41.74 -30.09
CA ASP A 469 21.55 -42.85 -31.04
C ASP A 469 20.36 -43.83 -31.11
N ASN A 470 19.23 -43.53 -30.45
CA ASN A 470 18.05 -44.38 -30.32
C ASN A 470 18.37 -45.76 -29.68
N GLN A 471 19.44 -45.87 -28.87
CA GLN A 471 20.01 -47.12 -28.35
C GLN A 471 20.54 -48.07 -29.45
N GLY A 472 20.82 -47.52 -30.64
CA GLY A 472 21.42 -48.23 -31.77
C GLY A 472 20.65 -49.47 -32.20
N GLY A 473 21.40 -50.50 -32.61
CA GLY A 473 20.85 -51.80 -33.04
C GLY A 473 20.42 -52.75 -31.91
N ALA A 474 20.29 -52.29 -30.67
CA ALA A 474 19.91 -53.16 -29.55
C ALA A 474 18.44 -53.64 -29.69
N PRO A 475 18.10 -54.88 -29.28
CA PRO A 475 16.72 -55.39 -29.32
C PRO A 475 15.71 -54.46 -28.65
N ASN A 476 14.54 -54.28 -29.28
CA ASN A 476 13.46 -53.40 -28.84
C ASN A 476 12.24 -54.15 -28.26
N TYR A 477 12.41 -55.43 -27.87
CA TYR A 477 11.37 -56.25 -27.25
C TYR A 477 11.91 -57.11 -26.09
N TYR A 478 11.03 -57.47 -25.14
CA TYR A 478 11.36 -58.28 -23.96
C TYR A 478 10.30 -59.38 -23.71
N PRO A 479 10.69 -60.60 -23.33
CA PRO A 479 12.05 -61.13 -23.30
C PRO A 479 12.64 -61.31 -24.71
N ASN A 480 13.98 -61.40 -24.82
CA ASN A 480 14.67 -61.68 -26.07
C ASN A 480 15.90 -62.58 -25.82
N SER A 481 16.29 -63.38 -26.82
CA SER A 481 17.46 -64.26 -26.76
C SER A 481 18.76 -63.58 -27.25
N PHE A 482 18.78 -62.25 -27.32
CA PHE A 482 19.79 -61.46 -28.06
C PHE A 482 20.53 -60.46 -27.17
N SER A 483 20.67 -60.78 -25.88
CA SER A 483 21.41 -59.99 -24.87
C SER A 483 20.92 -58.55 -24.69
N GLY A 484 19.60 -58.31 -24.82
CA GLY A 484 18.99 -57.02 -24.47
C GLY A 484 19.01 -56.72 -22.96
N PRO A 485 18.56 -55.52 -22.54
CA PRO A 485 18.48 -55.13 -21.13
C PRO A 485 17.63 -56.07 -20.26
N GLU A 486 18.19 -56.52 -19.13
CA GLU A 486 17.57 -57.49 -18.22
C GLU A 486 17.02 -56.89 -16.92
N ILE A 487 16.17 -57.66 -16.22
CA ILE A 487 15.55 -57.27 -14.95
C ILE A 487 16.55 -57.16 -13.78
N CYS A 488 16.40 -56.12 -12.95
CA CYS A 488 17.24 -55.94 -11.76
C CYS A 488 16.73 -56.78 -10.57
N SER A 489 17.55 -57.75 -10.13
CA SER A 489 17.26 -58.61 -8.97
C SER A 489 17.15 -57.84 -7.65
N HIS A 490 17.97 -56.81 -7.43
CA HIS A 490 17.90 -55.95 -6.26
C HIS A 490 16.58 -55.18 -6.19
N THR A 491 16.17 -54.53 -7.28
CA THR A 491 14.86 -53.85 -7.35
C THR A 491 13.70 -54.82 -7.15
N LYS A 492 13.78 -56.04 -7.70
CA LYS A 492 12.78 -57.10 -7.48
C LYS A 492 12.63 -57.48 -6.01
N ALA A 493 13.73 -57.50 -5.25
CA ALA A 493 13.71 -57.78 -3.81
C ALA A 493 13.14 -56.64 -2.95
N LEU A 494 13.01 -55.42 -3.50
CA LEU A 494 12.41 -54.25 -2.84
C LEU A 494 10.93 -54.02 -3.22
N GLN A 495 10.35 -54.84 -4.10
CA GLN A 495 8.93 -54.73 -4.47
C GLN A 495 8.03 -55.12 -3.30
N THR A 496 7.15 -54.22 -2.85
CA THR A 496 6.20 -54.56 -1.78
C THR A 496 4.86 -55.04 -2.33
N CYS A 497 4.27 -56.04 -1.66
CA CYS A 497 2.87 -56.41 -1.86
C CYS A 497 2.02 -55.66 -0.81
N CYS A 498 0.98 -54.95 -1.26
CA CYS A 498 0.00 -54.34 -0.37
C CYS A 498 -1.35 -55.03 -0.58
N PRO A 499 -1.96 -55.64 0.45
CA PRO A 499 -3.32 -56.16 0.34
C PRO A 499 -4.30 -55.00 0.14
N VAL A 500 -5.30 -55.21 -0.71
CA VAL A 500 -6.39 -54.27 -1.01
C VAL A 500 -7.72 -54.94 -0.67
N ALA A 501 -8.62 -54.21 -0.02
CA ALA A 501 -9.94 -54.69 0.39
C ALA A 501 -10.96 -53.54 0.37
N GLY A 502 -12.23 -53.88 0.13
CA GLY A 502 -13.34 -52.93 -0.06
C GLY A 502 -13.91 -52.97 -1.48
N ASP A 503 -15.07 -52.34 -1.69
CA ASP A 503 -15.75 -52.31 -2.98
C ASP A 503 -15.08 -51.33 -3.97
N VAL A 504 -15.20 -51.62 -5.27
CA VAL A 504 -14.73 -50.71 -6.33
C VAL A 504 -15.82 -49.68 -6.64
N TYR A 505 -15.87 -48.60 -5.87
CA TYR A 505 -16.91 -47.57 -5.96
C TYR A 505 -16.37 -46.13 -5.86
N ARG A 506 -17.18 -45.14 -6.29
CA ARG A 506 -16.86 -43.71 -6.20
C ARG A 506 -17.23 -43.14 -4.83
N PHE A 507 -16.45 -43.47 -3.80
CA PHE A 507 -16.66 -42.97 -2.44
C PHE A 507 -16.43 -41.44 -2.36
N SER A 508 -17.53 -40.71 -2.17
CA SER A 508 -17.52 -39.28 -1.82
C SER A 508 -17.02 -39.07 -0.39
N SER A 509 -16.48 -37.89 -0.13
CA SER A 509 -15.86 -37.48 1.15
C SER A 509 -16.44 -36.17 1.71
N GLY A 510 -17.60 -35.73 1.20
CA GLY A 510 -18.21 -34.45 1.55
C GLY A 510 -18.64 -34.38 3.02
N ASP A 511 -19.41 -35.37 3.46
CA ASP A 511 -20.05 -35.41 4.78
C ASP A 511 -19.40 -36.40 5.77
N THR A 512 -18.37 -37.14 5.31
CA THR A 512 -17.74 -38.25 6.04
C THR A 512 -16.32 -37.97 6.54
N GLU A 513 -15.66 -36.91 6.04
CA GLU A 513 -14.30 -36.51 6.41
C GLU A 513 -14.32 -35.11 7.03
N ASP A 514 -13.56 -34.90 8.10
CA ASP A 514 -13.47 -33.59 8.79
C ASP A 514 -13.00 -32.47 7.86
N ASN A 515 -13.63 -31.29 7.97
CA ASN A 515 -13.26 -30.08 7.24
C ASN A 515 -12.86 -28.91 8.14
N PHE A 516 -13.09 -29.01 9.45
CA PHE A 516 -13.03 -27.85 10.35
C PHE A 516 -11.99 -28.02 11.46
N SER A 517 -11.83 -29.22 12.03
CA SER A 517 -11.06 -29.42 13.27
C SER A 517 -9.62 -28.92 13.18
N GLN A 518 -8.87 -29.31 12.13
CA GLN A 518 -7.48 -28.84 11.97
C GLN A 518 -7.38 -27.36 11.61
N VAL A 519 -8.45 -26.75 11.06
CA VAL A 519 -8.52 -25.31 10.80
C VAL A 519 -8.75 -24.54 12.10
N THR A 520 -9.56 -25.11 13.01
CA THR A 520 -9.72 -24.62 14.39
C THR A 520 -8.42 -24.74 15.17
N ASP A 521 -7.72 -25.89 15.08
CA ASP A 521 -6.39 -26.07 15.67
C ASP A 521 -5.40 -25.01 15.16
N PHE A 522 -5.39 -24.70 13.86
CA PHE A 522 -4.57 -23.64 13.28
C PHE A 522 -4.93 -22.25 13.82
N TRP A 523 -6.22 -21.90 13.83
CA TRP A 523 -6.72 -20.62 14.35
C TRP A 523 -6.42 -20.42 15.84
N VAL A 524 -6.63 -21.44 16.67
CA VAL A 524 -6.53 -21.36 18.14
C VAL A 524 -5.09 -21.54 18.62
N LEU A 525 -4.33 -22.49 18.06
CA LEU A 525 -3.03 -22.93 18.60
C LEU A 525 -1.81 -22.41 17.83
N VAL A 526 -1.98 -21.91 16.59
CA VAL A 526 -0.85 -21.52 15.71
C VAL A 526 -0.82 -20.03 15.39
N LEU A 527 -1.96 -19.34 15.38
CA LEU A 527 -2.04 -17.90 15.11
C LEU A 527 -2.12 -17.06 16.40
N ASP A 528 -1.26 -16.05 16.51
CA ASP A 528 -1.46 -14.93 17.44
C ASP A 528 -2.54 -13.96 16.95
N ASP A 529 -3.00 -13.03 17.81
CA ASP A 529 -4.10 -12.12 17.48
C ASP A 529 -3.78 -11.12 16.36
N CYS A 530 -2.50 -10.79 16.13
CA CYS A 530 -2.10 -9.97 14.99
C CYS A 530 -2.17 -10.79 13.69
N ALA A 531 -1.75 -12.06 13.72
CA ALA A 531 -1.86 -12.98 12.60
C ALA A 531 -3.32 -13.35 12.28
N ARG A 532 -4.18 -13.53 13.29
CA ARG A 532 -5.65 -13.66 13.14
C ARG A 532 -6.24 -12.45 12.45
N LYS A 533 -5.92 -11.24 12.90
CA LYS A 533 -6.38 -9.98 12.29
C LYS A 533 -5.90 -9.82 10.85
N ARG A 534 -4.63 -10.15 10.54
CA ARG A 534 -4.11 -10.15 9.17
C ARG A 534 -4.85 -11.16 8.28
N LEU A 535 -5.02 -12.41 8.74
CA LEU A 535 -5.76 -13.45 8.03
C LEU A 535 -7.19 -13.01 7.70
N VAL A 536 -7.92 -12.50 8.69
CA VAL A 536 -9.30 -11.98 8.50
C VAL A 536 -9.32 -10.84 7.48
N ASN A 537 -8.43 -9.85 7.62
CA ASN A 537 -8.39 -8.70 6.72
C ASN A 537 -8.03 -9.09 5.28
N ASN A 538 -7.04 -9.99 5.11
CA ASN A 538 -6.65 -10.51 3.79
C ASN A 538 -7.78 -11.30 3.12
N ILE A 539 -8.58 -12.06 3.88
CA ILE A 539 -9.80 -12.71 3.36
C ILE A 539 -10.82 -11.65 2.98
N ALA A 540 -11.12 -10.70 3.88
CA ALA A 540 -12.16 -9.68 3.68
C ALA A 540 -11.93 -8.85 2.42
N ILE A 541 -10.68 -8.39 2.19
CA ILE A 541 -10.31 -7.59 1.00
C ILE A 541 -10.53 -8.36 -0.32
N HIS A 542 -10.31 -9.68 -0.33
CA HIS A 542 -10.57 -10.50 -1.52
C HIS A 542 -12.03 -10.97 -1.62
N LEU A 543 -12.75 -11.04 -0.50
CA LEU A 543 -14.12 -11.55 -0.41
C LEU A 543 -15.18 -10.46 -0.62
N CYS A 544 -14.90 -9.20 -0.27
CA CYS A 544 -15.81 -8.07 -0.54
C CYS A 544 -15.94 -7.73 -2.04
N CYS A 545 -15.14 -8.38 -2.89
CA CYS A 545 -15.25 -8.31 -4.36
C CYS A 545 -16.17 -9.40 -4.95
N ALA A 546 -16.69 -10.32 -4.13
CA ALA A 546 -17.64 -11.34 -4.55
C ALA A 546 -19.09 -10.98 -4.20
N SER A 547 -20.06 -11.57 -4.90
CA SER A 547 -21.50 -11.44 -4.66
C SER A 547 -21.87 -11.76 -3.20
N ASP A 548 -22.78 -10.97 -2.60
CA ASP A 548 -23.05 -11.02 -1.16
C ASP A 548 -23.50 -12.40 -0.65
N PHE A 549 -24.26 -13.19 -1.44
CA PHE A 549 -24.64 -14.56 -1.06
C PHE A 549 -23.44 -15.53 -0.93
N ILE A 550 -22.32 -15.23 -1.60
CA ILE A 550 -21.06 -15.96 -1.47
C ILE A 550 -20.29 -15.47 -0.24
N GLN A 551 -20.33 -14.16 0.05
CA GLN A 551 -19.80 -13.59 1.29
C GLN A 551 -20.48 -14.21 2.53
N GLU A 552 -21.81 -14.30 2.53
CA GLU A 552 -22.60 -14.98 3.57
C GLU A 552 -22.18 -16.45 3.74
N ARG A 553 -22.02 -17.18 2.63
CA ARG A 553 -21.60 -18.60 2.66
C ARG A 553 -20.18 -18.76 3.20
N ALA A 554 -19.27 -17.85 2.87
CA ALA A 554 -17.91 -17.80 3.42
C ALA A 554 -17.92 -17.52 4.93
N VAL A 555 -18.65 -16.49 5.38
CA VAL A 555 -18.82 -16.18 6.81
C VAL A 555 -19.40 -17.37 7.58
N LYS A 556 -20.39 -18.07 7.02
CA LYS A 556 -20.95 -19.30 7.61
C LYS A 556 -19.88 -20.39 7.76
N ASN A 557 -19.09 -20.64 6.71
CA ASN A 557 -18.03 -21.64 6.75
C ASN A 557 -16.92 -21.30 7.75
N PHE A 558 -16.51 -20.03 7.88
CA PHE A 558 -15.53 -19.61 8.87
C PHE A 558 -16.10 -19.57 10.30
N THR A 559 -17.40 -19.32 10.49
CA THR A 559 -18.10 -19.51 11.78
C THR A 559 -18.02 -20.96 12.25
N MET A 560 -18.13 -21.94 11.35
CA MET A 560 -17.96 -23.37 11.66
C MET A 560 -16.52 -23.76 12.05
N VAL A 561 -15.53 -22.92 11.74
CA VAL A 561 -14.14 -23.06 12.23
C VAL A 561 -14.01 -22.44 13.62
N HIS A 562 -14.46 -21.20 13.81
CA HIS A 562 -14.50 -20.52 15.10
C HIS A 562 -15.48 -19.33 15.07
N ALA A 563 -16.26 -19.13 16.14
CA ALA A 563 -17.27 -18.07 16.21
C ALA A 563 -16.68 -16.66 15.97
N ASP A 564 -15.55 -16.33 16.62
CA ASP A 564 -14.86 -15.06 16.37
C ASP A 564 -14.30 -14.91 14.96
N PHE A 565 -13.96 -16.00 14.26
CA PHE A 565 -13.45 -15.91 12.89
C PHE A 565 -14.58 -15.45 11.95
N GLY A 566 -15.77 -16.04 12.09
CA GLY A 566 -16.98 -15.56 11.41
C GLY A 566 -17.31 -14.10 11.74
N ARG A 567 -17.37 -13.75 13.03
CA ARG A 567 -17.69 -12.39 13.52
C ARG A 567 -16.70 -11.33 13.00
N LEU A 568 -15.40 -11.54 13.20
CA LEU A 568 -14.36 -10.61 12.76
C LEU A 568 -14.35 -10.45 11.23
N LEU A 569 -14.70 -11.50 10.47
CA LEU A 569 -14.82 -11.42 9.02
C LEU A 569 -16.01 -10.56 8.58
N THR A 570 -17.17 -10.67 9.23
CA THR A 570 -18.31 -9.76 8.99
C THR A 570 -17.94 -8.31 9.29
N GLU A 571 -17.26 -8.05 10.42
CA GLU A 571 -16.77 -6.71 10.79
C GLU A 571 -15.80 -6.16 9.71
N ALA A 572 -14.84 -6.97 9.24
CA ALA A 572 -13.88 -6.56 8.22
C ALA A 572 -14.51 -6.34 6.82
N LEU A 573 -15.48 -7.17 6.41
CA LEU A 573 -16.20 -7.00 5.13
C LEU A 573 -17.00 -5.68 5.08
N ASN A 574 -17.50 -5.22 6.22
CA ASN A 574 -18.16 -3.92 6.33
C ASN A 574 -17.16 -2.76 6.27
N MET A 575 -15.99 -2.91 6.91
CA MET A 575 -14.94 -1.88 6.92
C MET A 575 -14.20 -1.71 5.58
N ALA A 576 -14.10 -2.76 4.75
CA ALA A 576 -13.30 -2.77 3.51
C ALA A 576 -13.80 -1.79 2.41
N LYS A 577 -14.98 -1.17 2.57
CA LYS A 577 -15.71 -0.48 1.49
C LYS A 577 -15.42 1.04 1.33
N LEU A 578 -14.31 1.61 1.86
CA LEU A 578 -14.09 3.08 2.00
C LEU A 578 -12.64 3.62 1.68
N GLY A 579 -12.51 4.77 0.96
CA GLY A 579 -11.27 5.58 0.71
C GLY A 579 -11.17 6.38 -0.64
N GLU A 580 -10.48 7.54 -0.87
CA GLU A 580 -9.51 8.34 -0.05
C GLU A 580 -9.23 9.90 -0.38
N LEU A 581 -9.92 10.95 0.16
CA LEU A 581 -9.34 12.21 0.82
C LEU A 581 -10.04 13.61 0.72
N CYS A 582 -11.20 13.81 1.40
CA CYS A 582 -12.03 15.04 1.59
C CYS A 582 -11.64 16.17 2.61
N VAL A 583 -12.27 17.37 2.53
CA VAL A 583 -12.42 18.33 3.67
C VAL A 583 -13.45 17.81 4.67
N VAL A 584 -14.40 17.10 4.08
CA VAL A 584 -15.23 16.00 4.58
C VAL A 584 -14.41 14.78 5.04
N GLY A 585 -13.27 15.03 5.70
CA GLY A 585 -12.36 14.01 6.22
C GLY A 585 -11.27 13.56 5.25
N HIS A 586 -10.03 13.49 5.76
CA HIS A 586 -8.95 12.71 5.17
C HIS A 586 -9.47 11.33 4.75
N CYS A 587 -8.86 10.77 3.74
CA CYS A 587 -9.33 9.59 3.05
C CYS A 587 -10.87 9.39 2.84
N HIS A 588 -11.65 10.46 2.55
CA HIS A 588 -13.06 10.32 2.10
C HIS A 588 -13.27 9.59 0.74
N PRO A 589 -14.18 8.59 0.62
CA PRO A 589 -14.35 7.78 -0.60
C PRO A 589 -15.01 8.46 -1.80
N LYS A 590 -16.13 9.17 -1.58
CA LYS A 590 -16.98 9.65 -2.69
C LYS A 590 -16.20 10.58 -3.64
N VAL A 591 -15.23 11.33 -3.11
CA VAL A 591 -14.44 12.29 -3.89
C VAL A 591 -13.30 11.63 -4.67
N VAL A 592 -12.60 10.63 -4.09
CA VAL A 592 -11.63 9.83 -4.88
C VAL A 592 -12.30 9.06 -5.99
N SER A 593 -13.49 8.50 -5.75
CA SER A 593 -14.23 7.84 -6.83
C SER A 593 -14.49 8.80 -7.98
N ALA A 594 -14.94 10.03 -7.72
CA ALA A 594 -15.13 11.06 -8.74
C ALA A 594 -13.81 11.44 -9.45
N GLY A 595 -12.74 11.72 -8.69
CA GLY A 595 -11.44 12.09 -9.24
C GLY A 595 -10.84 10.99 -10.14
N CYS A 596 -10.82 9.74 -9.66
CA CYS A 596 -10.30 8.60 -10.43
C CYS A 596 -11.16 8.27 -11.66
N LEU A 597 -12.50 8.35 -11.56
CA LEU A 597 -13.40 8.13 -12.70
C LEU A 597 -13.15 9.17 -13.79
N GLN A 598 -13.05 10.46 -13.43
CA GLN A 598 -12.84 11.55 -14.39
C GLN A 598 -11.40 11.61 -14.92
N MET A 599 -10.40 11.18 -14.14
CA MET A 599 -9.01 11.05 -14.60
C MET A 599 -8.87 9.97 -15.68
N ALA A 600 -9.62 8.86 -15.55
CA ALA A 600 -9.63 7.78 -16.55
C ALA A 600 -10.24 8.17 -17.90
N THR A 601 -10.92 9.32 -17.98
CA THR A 601 -11.59 9.85 -19.18
C THR A 601 -11.16 11.28 -19.53
N ILE A 602 -10.03 11.76 -18.99
CA ILE A 602 -9.65 13.17 -19.03
C ILE A 602 -9.43 13.71 -20.46
N SER A 603 -10.20 14.75 -20.82
CA SER A 603 -9.82 15.66 -21.90
C SER A 603 -8.80 16.66 -21.37
N THR A 604 -7.59 16.66 -21.91
CA THR A 604 -6.46 17.46 -21.41
C THR A 604 -6.47 18.93 -21.89
N ASN A 605 -7.55 19.37 -22.56
CA ASN A 605 -7.69 20.74 -23.06
C ASN A 605 -9.04 21.35 -22.64
N ASN A 606 -9.00 22.19 -21.62
CA ASN A 606 -10.16 22.87 -21.01
C ASN A 606 -10.87 23.89 -21.95
N ARG A 607 -10.43 24.04 -23.21
CA ARG A 607 -11.09 24.90 -24.21
C ARG A 607 -12.18 24.17 -25.01
N PHE A 608 -12.33 22.87 -24.85
CA PHE A 608 -13.48 22.11 -25.36
C PHE A 608 -14.62 22.08 -24.33
N LEU A 609 -15.85 21.90 -24.80
CA LEU A 609 -17.02 21.77 -23.92
C LEU A 609 -16.90 20.52 -23.05
N HIS A 610 -17.17 20.65 -21.75
CA HIS A 610 -17.17 19.54 -20.80
C HIS A 610 -18.16 19.81 -19.66
N ASP A 611 -19.05 18.85 -19.39
CA ASP A 611 -20.20 19.08 -18.49
C ASP A 611 -19.78 19.35 -17.04
N GLU A 612 -18.82 18.61 -16.48
CA GLU A 612 -18.32 18.82 -15.11
C GLU A 612 -17.90 20.28 -14.82
N LEU A 613 -17.36 20.99 -15.82
CA LEU A 613 -16.97 22.40 -15.68
C LEU A 613 -18.20 23.30 -15.46
N VAL A 614 -19.24 23.07 -16.26
CA VAL A 614 -20.51 23.82 -16.20
C VAL A 614 -21.31 23.45 -14.94
N GLN A 615 -21.36 22.17 -14.58
CA GLN A 615 -22.02 21.72 -13.36
C GLN A 615 -21.28 22.20 -12.10
N CYS A 616 -19.94 22.28 -12.12
CA CYS A 616 -19.16 22.86 -11.03
C CYS A 616 -19.43 24.35 -10.87
N ALA A 617 -19.43 25.12 -11.97
CA ALA A 617 -19.76 26.54 -11.93
C ALA A 617 -21.18 26.78 -11.40
N LYS A 618 -22.16 26.03 -11.91
CA LYS A 618 -23.58 26.09 -11.49
C LYS A 618 -23.79 25.66 -10.04
N THR A 619 -23.08 24.64 -9.57
CA THR A 619 -23.21 24.16 -8.18
C THR A 619 -22.59 25.18 -7.23
N LEU A 620 -21.40 25.70 -7.55
CA LEU A 620 -20.73 26.74 -6.75
C LEU A 620 -21.55 28.03 -6.67
N THR A 621 -22.08 28.53 -7.79
CA THR A 621 -22.90 29.76 -7.79
C THR A 621 -24.28 29.56 -7.19
N SER A 622 -24.85 28.34 -7.18
CA SER A 622 -26.11 28.08 -6.46
C SER A 622 -25.96 28.07 -4.93
N LYS A 623 -24.73 28.13 -4.41
CA LYS A 623 -24.44 28.41 -2.99
C LYS A 623 -24.08 29.87 -2.71
N MET A 624 -24.00 30.73 -3.73
CA MET A 624 -23.61 32.14 -3.56
C MET A 624 -24.84 33.06 -3.49
N PRO A 625 -24.72 34.26 -2.88
CA PRO A 625 -25.72 35.31 -3.00
C PRO A 625 -26.02 35.66 -4.47
N SER A 626 -27.28 36.01 -4.77
CA SER A 626 -27.79 36.10 -6.14
C SER A 626 -27.07 37.03 -7.15
N PRO A 627 -26.28 38.07 -6.77
CA PRO A 627 -25.47 38.82 -7.72
C PRO A 627 -24.26 38.05 -8.28
N LEU A 628 -23.77 37.04 -7.55
CA LEU A 628 -22.46 36.39 -7.77
C LEU A 628 -22.61 35.13 -8.65
N THR A 629 -22.86 35.33 -9.94
CA THR A 629 -23.27 34.27 -10.89
C THR A 629 -22.24 33.89 -11.94
N VAL A 630 -21.12 34.61 -12.07
CA VAL A 630 -20.05 34.28 -13.03
C VAL A 630 -18.83 33.71 -12.31
N CYS A 631 -18.33 32.57 -12.79
CA CYS A 631 -17.23 31.81 -12.19
C CYS A 631 -16.05 31.66 -13.15
N PHE A 632 -14.85 32.07 -12.72
CA PHE A 632 -13.58 31.81 -13.38
C PHE A 632 -12.79 30.76 -12.59
N PHE A 633 -12.31 29.69 -13.24
CA PHE A 633 -11.55 28.64 -12.56
C PHE A 633 -10.03 28.84 -12.63
N VAL A 634 -9.36 28.45 -11.56
CA VAL A 634 -7.91 28.52 -11.33
C VAL A 634 -7.43 27.28 -10.58
N ASN A 635 -6.14 27.18 -10.26
CA ASN A 635 -5.55 26.02 -9.57
C ASN A 635 -5.32 26.24 -8.07
N SER A 636 -5.29 27.49 -7.60
CA SER A 636 -4.97 27.83 -6.21
C SER A 636 -5.60 29.15 -5.77
N GLY A 637 -5.65 29.37 -4.45
CA GLY A 637 -6.10 30.65 -3.88
C GLY A 637 -5.18 31.83 -4.23
N SER A 638 -3.89 31.60 -4.48
CA SER A 638 -2.98 32.66 -4.94
C SER A 638 -3.32 33.12 -6.36
N GLU A 639 -3.66 32.19 -7.26
CA GLU A 639 -4.18 32.52 -8.59
C GLU A 639 -5.58 33.16 -8.53
N ALA A 640 -6.42 32.75 -7.57
CA ALA A 640 -7.75 33.32 -7.39
C ALA A 640 -7.67 34.80 -6.96
N ASN A 641 -6.83 35.11 -5.98
CA ASN A 641 -6.60 36.48 -5.52
C ASN A 641 -5.90 37.34 -6.58
N ASP A 642 -4.93 36.81 -7.33
CA ASP A 642 -4.31 37.53 -8.47
C ASP A 642 -5.35 37.87 -9.56
N LEU A 643 -6.18 36.91 -9.95
CA LEU A 643 -7.24 37.15 -10.92
C LEU A 643 -8.27 38.15 -10.38
N ALA A 644 -8.65 38.08 -9.10
CA ALA A 644 -9.55 39.06 -8.49
C ALA A 644 -8.96 40.49 -8.55
N LEU A 645 -7.67 40.67 -8.20
CA LEU A 645 -6.98 41.96 -8.37
C LEU A 645 -6.98 42.42 -9.82
N ARG A 646 -6.76 41.51 -10.78
CA ARG A 646 -6.78 41.81 -12.22
C ARG A 646 -8.17 42.22 -12.71
N LEU A 647 -9.24 41.57 -12.23
CA LEU A 647 -10.63 41.95 -12.52
C LEU A 647 -10.94 43.34 -11.96
N VAL A 648 -10.66 43.60 -10.68
CA VAL A 648 -10.96 44.90 -10.04
C VAL A 648 -10.17 46.05 -10.66
N ARG A 649 -8.87 45.87 -10.92
CA ARG A 649 -8.03 46.87 -11.62
C ARG A 649 -8.57 47.15 -13.03
N ASN A 650 -9.13 46.15 -13.71
CA ASN A 650 -9.74 46.38 -15.02
C ASN A 650 -11.10 47.06 -14.92
N TYR A 651 -11.96 46.68 -13.98
CA TYR A 651 -13.27 47.29 -13.80
C TYR A 651 -13.15 48.77 -13.39
N THR A 652 -12.44 49.04 -12.30
CA THR A 652 -12.32 50.37 -11.69
C THR A 652 -11.35 51.31 -12.43
N LYS A 653 -10.44 50.76 -13.25
CA LYS A 653 -9.28 51.45 -13.86
C LYS A 653 -8.30 52.07 -12.83
N ARG A 654 -8.37 51.67 -11.55
CA ARG A 654 -7.54 52.15 -10.44
C ARG A 654 -6.48 51.11 -10.04
N GLN A 655 -5.53 51.49 -9.19
CA GLN A 655 -4.43 50.60 -8.75
C GLN A 655 -4.37 50.35 -7.24
N ASP A 656 -4.75 51.33 -6.42
CA ASP A 656 -4.59 51.29 -4.96
C ASP A 656 -5.47 50.21 -4.29
N ILE A 657 -4.88 49.41 -3.40
CA ILE A 657 -5.53 48.29 -2.71
C ILE A 657 -5.48 48.51 -1.20
N ILE A 658 -6.61 48.28 -0.51
CA ILE A 658 -6.69 48.22 0.95
C ILE A 658 -6.71 46.75 1.39
N THR A 659 -5.85 46.38 2.33
CA THR A 659 -5.80 45.06 2.97
C THR A 659 -5.74 45.22 4.50
N LEU A 660 -5.89 44.12 5.25
CA LEU A 660 -5.78 44.09 6.70
C LEU A 660 -4.36 43.70 7.14
N ASP A 661 -3.84 44.30 8.20
CA ASP A 661 -2.55 43.87 8.77
C ASP A 661 -2.61 42.38 9.16
N HIS A 662 -1.48 41.71 9.01
CA HIS A 662 -1.30 40.26 9.18
C HIS A 662 -2.10 39.40 8.18
N ALA A 663 -2.68 39.96 7.11
CA ALA A 663 -3.34 39.18 6.07
C ALA A 663 -2.34 38.46 5.15
N TYR A 664 -2.76 37.33 4.59
CA TYR A 664 -1.98 36.53 3.65
C TYR A 664 -2.83 36.02 2.48
N HIS A 665 -2.74 36.70 1.34
CA HIS A 665 -3.53 36.43 0.14
C HIS A 665 -2.81 35.53 -0.89
N GLY A 666 -1.53 35.23 -0.71
CA GLY A 666 -0.84 34.20 -1.51
C GLY A 666 0.65 34.41 -1.72
N HIS A 667 1.22 33.68 -2.68
CA HIS A 667 2.66 33.66 -2.97
C HIS A 667 3.07 34.19 -4.36
N LEU A 668 2.12 34.59 -5.22
CA LEU A 668 2.44 35.30 -6.46
C LEU A 668 2.80 36.76 -6.11
N THR A 669 3.73 37.40 -6.83
CA THR A 669 4.26 38.73 -6.47
C THR A 669 3.15 39.76 -6.20
N SER A 670 2.15 39.81 -7.09
CA SER A 670 0.96 40.66 -6.99
C SER A 670 0.14 40.50 -5.70
N VAL A 671 0.11 39.30 -5.11
CA VAL A 671 -0.60 39.01 -3.85
C VAL A 671 0.32 38.97 -2.64
N MET A 672 1.64 38.81 -2.81
CA MET A 672 2.62 39.05 -1.75
C MET A 672 2.76 40.55 -1.45
N GLU A 673 2.74 41.39 -2.48
CA GLU A 673 2.72 42.86 -2.37
C GLU A 673 1.56 43.38 -1.51
N ILE A 674 0.42 42.68 -1.50
CA ILE A 674 -0.75 42.97 -0.64
C ILE A 674 -0.89 42.01 0.56
N SER A 675 0.17 41.31 0.97
CA SER A 675 0.15 40.41 2.15
C SER A 675 1.06 40.95 3.27
N PRO A 676 0.54 41.74 4.24
CA PRO A 676 1.34 42.24 5.35
C PRO A 676 2.01 41.13 6.17
N TYR A 677 1.40 39.94 6.25
CA TYR A 677 2.00 38.75 6.84
C TYR A 677 3.35 38.36 6.20
N LYS A 678 3.68 38.84 4.99
CA LYS A 678 4.95 38.60 4.29
C LYS A 678 5.88 39.80 4.30
N PHE A 679 5.42 40.98 3.87
CA PHE A 679 6.32 42.14 3.78
C PHE A 679 6.72 42.73 5.15
N ASN A 680 5.96 42.47 6.22
CA ASN A 680 6.36 42.84 7.59
C ASN A 680 7.35 41.85 8.24
N GLN A 681 7.73 40.75 7.56
CA GLN A 681 8.72 39.80 8.11
C GLN A 681 10.17 40.30 7.94
N PRO A 682 11.11 39.93 8.82
CA PRO A 682 12.53 40.25 8.65
C PRO A 682 13.07 39.73 7.31
N GLY A 683 13.45 40.66 6.42
CA GLY A 683 13.92 40.34 5.07
C GLY A 683 12.82 40.18 4.01
N GLY A 684 11.58 40.59 4.30
CA GLY A 684 10.53 40.74 3.28
C GLY A 684 10.77 41.93 2.34
N ASP A 685 10.13 41.90 1.17
CA ASP A 685 10.14 43.00 0.21
C ASP A 685 9.45 44.26 0.77
N PRO A 686 9.84 45.48 0.35
CA PRO A 686 9.18 46.70 0.83
C PRO A 686 7.73 46.81 0.34
N LYS A 687 6.80 47.15 1.24
CA LYS A 687 5.39 47.41 0.91
C LYS A 687 5.27 48.50 -0.17
N PRO A 688 4.63 48.23 -1.33
CA PRO A 688 4.46 49.24 -2.39
C PRO A 688 3.61 50.44 -1.97
N ASP A 689 3.80 51.59 -2.64
CA ASP A 689 3.08 52.84 -2.37
C ASP A 689 1.55 52.75 -2.61
N TYR A 690 1.12 51.85 -3.48
CA TYR A 690 -0.30 51.64 -3.81
C TYR A 690 -1.02 50.72 -2.81
N VAL A 691 -0.30 50.13 -1.85
CA VAL A 691 -0.85 49.18 -0.88
C VAL A 691 -1.06 49.88 0.47
N HIS A 692 -2.31 49.88 0.92
CA HIS A 692 -2.76 50.53 2.14
C HIS A 692 -3.19 49.46 3.15
N VAL A 693 -2.72 49.57 4.39
CA VAL A 693 -2.92 48.54 5.42
C VAL A 693 -3.79 49.11 6.54
N ALA A 694 -5.00 48.58 6.69
CA ALA A 694 -5.87 48.87 7.82
C ALA A 694 -5.56 47.90 8.99
N PRO A 695 -5.78 48.29 10.26
CA PRO A 695 -5.50 47.42 11.40
C PRO A 695 -6.32 46.12 11.39
N CYS A 696 -5.68 45.01 11.78
CA CYS A 696 -6.37 43.75 12.02
C CYS A 696 -7.44 43.92 13.12
N PRO A 697 -8.73 43.56 12.88
CA PRO A 697 -9.85 43.84 13.79
C PRO A 697 -9.92 42.91 15.02
N ASN A 698 -8.79 42.73 15.72
CA ASN A 698 -8.66 41.93 16.93
C ASN A 698 -8.92 42.78 18.19
N VAL A 699 -10.14 42.74 18.71
CA VAL A 699 -10.53 43.50 19.92
C VAL A 699 -9.83 43.06 21.22
N TYR A 700 -9.21 41.87 21.26
CA TYR A 700 -8.52 41.38 22.45
C TYR A 700 -7.05 41.78 22.50
N GLY A 701 -6.31 41.50 21.43
CA GLY A 701 -4.84 41.64 21.35
C GLY A 701 -4.34 42.52 20.19
N GLY A 702 -5.23 43.13 19.41
CA GLY A 702 -4.89 44.02 18.30
C GLY A 702 -4.51 45.44 18.70
N LEU A 703 -4.50 46.33 17.71
CA LEU A 703 -4.11 47.74 17.89
C LEU A 703 -5.07 48.51 18.81
N PHE A 704 -6.37 48.27 18.68
CA PHE A 704 -7.42 48.86 19.51
C PHE A 704 -8.09 47.76 20.34
N LYS A 705 -7.85 47.76 21.65
CA LYS A 705 -8.32 46.71 22.56
C LYS A 705 -9.58 47.19 23.29
N ASP A 706 -10.57 46.32 23.44
CA ASP A 706 -11.82 46.59 24.17
C ASP A 706 -11.61 47.25 25.55
N LYS A 707 -10.60 46.81 26.31
CA LYS A 707 -10.21 47.36 27.63
C LYS A 707 -9.67 48.79 27.58
N GLU A 708 -9.15 49.22 26.43
CA GLU A 708 -8.59 50.56 26.19
C GLU A 708 -9.65 51.51 25.60
N TYR A 709 -10.76 50.96 25.07
CA TYR A 709 -11.87 51.68 24.44
C TYR A 709 -13.25 51.36 25.08
N PRO A 710 -13.39 51.38 26.43
CA PRO A 710 -14.61 50.96 27.10
C PRO A 710 -15.80 51.85 26.74
N ASN A 711 -16.94 51.22 26.42
CA ASN A 711 -18.19 51.83 25.94
C ASN A 711 -18.11 52.52 24.56
N GLN A 712 -17.07 52.26 23.76
CA GLN A 712 -17.03 52.68 22.35
C GLN A 712 -17.47 51.53 21.43
N ASP A 713 -17.99 51.88 20.25
CA ASP A 713 -18.32 50.92 19.21
C ASP A 713 -17.03 50.45 18.49
N MET A 714 -16.58 49.24 18.81
CA MET A 714 -15.38 48.66 18.21
C MET A 714 -15.49 48.46 16.69
N THR A 715 -16.69 48.39 16.12
CA THR A 715 -16.89 48.39 14.66
C THR A 715 -16.47 49.73 14.07
N GLN A 716 -16.94 50.85 14.63
CA GLN A 716 -16.52 52.20 14.20
C GLN A 716 -15.02 52.42 14.40
N VAL A 717 -14.47 52.03 15.56
CA VAL A 717 -13.04 52.18 15.88
C VAL A 717 -12.14 51.46 14.86
N TYR A 718 -12.51 50.24 14.43
CA TYR A 718 -11.74 49.49 13.43
C TYR A 718 -12.06 49.85 11.97
N THR A 719 -13.24 50.37 11.66
CA THR A 719 -13.56 50.84 10.29
C THR A 719 -12.99 52.24 10.00
N LYS A 720 -12.85 53.13 10.99
CA LYS A 720 -12.39 54.50 10.74
C LYS A 720 -11.06 54.61 9.96
N PRO A 721 -10.03 53.78 10.21
CA PRO A 721 -8.82 53.78 9.37
C PRO A 721 -9.06 53.47 7.88
N ILE A 722 -10.09 52.69 7.53
CA ILE A 722 -10.46 52.41 6.12
C ILE A 722 -11.10 53.65 5.49
N GLU A 723 -11.98 54.34 6.22
CA GLU A 723 -12.54 55.63 5.78
C GLU A 723 -11.43 56.66 5.56
N ASP A 724 -10.49 56.76 6.50
CA ASP A 724 -9.36 57.69 6.42
C ASP A 724 -8.46 57.38 5.21
N ILE A 725 -8.20 56.11 4.89
CA ILE A 725 -7.48 55.73 3.67
C ILE A 725 -8.25 56.17 2.41
N CYS A 726 -9.57 55.94 2.36
CA CYS A 726 -10.42 56.36 1.25
C CYS A 726 -10.47 57.90 1.08
N GLU A 727 -10.59 58.65 2.18
CA GLU A 727 -10.56 60.13 2.18
C GLU A 727 -9.20 60.67 1.75
N ASN A 728 -8.10 60.12 2.26
CA ASN A 728 -6.74 60.53 1.88
C ASN A 728 -6.42 60.24 0.41
N LEU A 729 -6.84 59.08 -0.13
CA LEU A 729 -6.70 58.78 -1.55
C LEU A 729 -7.48 59.78 -2.42
N LYS A 730 -8.72 60.09 -2.03
CA LYS A 730 -9.57 61.08 -2.72
C LYS A 730 -8.96 62.48 -2.67
N ALA A 731 -8.37 62.89 -1.55
CA ALA A 731 -7.64 64.16 -1.41
C ALA A 731 -6.37 64.23 -2.28
N GLN A 732 -5.72 63.09 -2.56
CA GLN A 732 -4.60 62.97 -3.50
C GLN A 732 -5.03 62.91 -4.99
N GLY A 733 -6.33 63.00 -5.30
CA GLY A 733 -6.84 62.81 -6.66
C GLY A 733 -6.79 61.35 -7.17
N LYS A 734 -6.53 60.39 -6.26
CA LYS A 734 -6.59 58.95 -6.51
C LYS A 734 -7.95 58.39 -6.10
N GLY A 735 -8.11 57.07 -6.21
CA GLY A 735 -9.21 56.34 -5.59
C GLY A 735 -8.85 54.88 -5.37
N VAL A 736 -9.45 54.27 -4.35
CA VAL A 736 -9.31 52.84 -4.06
C VAL A 736 -9.84 52.00 -5.23
N ALA A 737 -9.07 50.98 -5.65
CA ALA A 737 -9.51 49.95 -6.56
C ALA A 737 -10.27 48.85 -5.80
N ALA A 738 -9.64 48.24 -4.80
CA ALA A 738 -10.22 47.16 -4.00
C ALA A 738 -9.98 47.32 -2.50
N PHE A 739 -10.90 46.76 -1.70
CA PHE A 739 -10.60 46.24 -0.37
C PHE A 739 -10.66 44.70 -0.42
N ILE A 740 -9.66 44.04 0.16
CA ILE A 740 -9.55 42.58 0.22
C ILE A 740 -9.22 42.11 1.65
N ALA A 741 -9.96 41.10 2.12
CA ALA A 741 -9.80 40.55 3.47
C ALA A 741 -10.18 39.06 3.53
N GLU A 742 -9.49 38.29 4.37
CA GLU A 742 -10.00 37.00 4.84
C GLU A 742 -11.27 37.25 5.68
N SER A 743 -12.39 36.60 5.33
CA SER A 743 -13.68 36.81 6.02
C SER A 743 -13.64 36.43 7.51
N LEU A 744 -12.79 35.49 7.89
CA LEU A 744 -12.32 35.29 9.27
C LEU A 744 -10.81 35.09 9.19
N GLN A 745 -10.04 36.01 9.77
CA GLN A 745 -8.61 36.13 9.46
C GLN A 745 -7.80 35.05 10.18
N SER A 746 -7.28 34.06 9.44
CA SER A 746 -6.57 32.95 10.06
C SER A 746 -5.23 33.40 10.64
N CYS A 747 -4.41 34.06 9.82
CA CYS A 747 -3.03 34.42 10.13
C CYS A 747 -2.89 35.54 11.18
N GLY A 748 -3.98 36.29 11.42
CA GLY A 748 -4.09 37.21 12.55
C GLY A 748 -4.28 36.52 13.91
N GLY A 749 -4.45 35.19 13.95
CA GLY A 749 -4.72 34.43 15.17
C GLY A 749 -6.19 34.06 15.35
N GLN A 750 -6.82 33.52 14.30
CA GLN A 750 -8.23 33.11 14.25
C GLN A 750 -9.20 34.24 14.65
N ILE A 751 -9.11 35.37 13.95
CA ILE A 751 -9.84 36.59 14.31
C ILE A 751 -11.28 36.55 13.78
N ILE A 752 -12.22 36.77 14.70
CA ILE A 752 -13.61 37.11 14.41
C ILE A 752 -13.71 38.64 14.48
N PRO A 753 -14.09 39.35 13.38
CA PRO A 753 -14.22 40.80 13.41
C PRO A 753 -15.48 41.24 14.20
N PRO A 754 -15.52 42.48 14.72
CA PRO A 754 -16.70 43.08 15.34
C PRO A 754 -17.97 42.96 14.48
N GLU A 755 -19.15 42.91 15.11
CA GLU A 755 -20.42 42.77 14.40
C GLU A 755 -20.70 43.99 13.51
N GLY A 756 -20.87 43.75 12.21
CA GLY A 756 -21.08 44.79 11.20
C GLY A 756 -19.80 45.41 10.64
N TYR A 757 -18.61 44.95 11.03
CA TYR A 757 -17.32 45.47 10.54
C TYR A 757 -17.22 45.49 9.02
N PHE A 758 -17.49 44.36 8.34
CA PHE A 758 -17.45 44.34 6.87
C PHE A 758 -18.58 45.14 6.24
N LYS A 759 -19.72 45.29 6.92
CA LYS A 759 -20.85 46.10 6.43
C LYS A 759 -20.48 47.59 6.39
N ALA A 760 -19.76 48.07 7.41
CA ALA A 760 -19.22 49.42 7.44
C ALA A 760 -18.03 49.60 6.47
N ALA A 761 -17.06 48.69 6.47
CA ALA A 761 -15.90 48.74 5.58
C ALA A 761 -16.29 48.67 4.10
N TYR A 762 -17.17 47.75 3.70
CA TYR A 762 -17.64 47.63 2.31
C TYR A 762 -18.42 48.88 1.88
N LYS A 763 -19.15 49.53 2.81
CA LYS A 763 -19.80 50.81 2.52
C LYS A 763 -18.77 51.91 2.24
N ALA A 764 -17.78 52.11 3.12
CA ALA A 764 -16.75 53.14 2.93
C ALA A 764 -15.99 52.97 1.60
N VAL A 765 -15.65 51.74 1.25
CA VAL A 765 -14.93 51.40 0.00
C VAL A 765 -15.80 51.63 -1.24
N ARG A 766 -17.08 51.24 -1.20
CA ARG A 766 -18.02 51.45 -2.32
C ARG A 766 -18.43 52.92 -2.47
N ASP A 767 -18.59 53.67 -1.38
CA ASP A 767 -18.80 55.13 -1.40
C ASP A 767 -17.60 55.87 -2.04
N ALA A 768 -16.38 55.32 -1.89
CA ALA A 768 -15.17 55.79 -2.58
C ALA A 768 -15.03 55.26 -4.02
N GLY A 769 -15.92 54.37 -4.48
CA GLY A 769 -15.93 53.78 -5.83
C GLY A 769 -14.95 52.63 -6.04
N GLY A 770 -14.54 51.92 -4.98
CA GLY A 770 -13.81 50.66 -5.04
C GLY A 770 -14.72 49.44 -4.90
N LEU A 771 -14.17 48.25 -5.16
CA LEU A 771 -14.85 46.95 -5.02
C LEU A 771 -14.38 46.19 -3.77
N CYS A 772 -15.22 45.27 -3.29
CA CYS A 772 -14.99 44.48 -2.08
C CYS A 772 -14.77 43.00 -2.43
N ILE A 773 -13.61 42.46 -2.06
CA ILE A 773 -13.20 41.07 -2.29
C ILE A 773 -13.25 40.30 -0.96
N ALA A 774 -14.01 39.21 -0.90
CA ALA A 774 -14.00 38.26 0.20
C ALA A 774 -13.05 37.09 -0.11
N ASP A 775 -12.00 36.95 0.69
CA ASP A 775 -11.08 35.81 0.63
C ASP A 775 -11.63 34.66 1.50
N GLU A 776 -12.36 33.75 0.84
CA GLU A 776 -12.94 32.54 1.42
C GLU A 776 -12.00 31.32 1.26
N VAL A 777 -10.76 31.51 0.79
CA VAL A 777 -9.78 30.44 0.45
C VAL A 777 -9.53 29.46 1.60
N GLN A 778 -9.75 29.88 2.86
CA GLN A 778 -9.59 29.03 4.05
C GLN A 778 -10.88 28.69 4.80
N VAL A 779 -11.94 29.49 4.68
CA VAL A 779 -13.03 29.57 5.68
C VAL A 779 -14.43 29.29 5.17
N GLY A 780 -14.64 29.25 3.86
CA GLY A 780 -15.92 28.87 3.24
C GLY A 780 -16.20 27.36 3.28
N PHE A 781 -17.16 26.93 2.46
CA PHE A 781 -17.64 25.53 2.37
C PHE A 781 -18.22 25.00 3.70
N GLY A 782 -18.95 25.84 4.43
CA GLY A 782 -19.71 25.43 5.62
C GLY A 782 -18.88 25.26 6.91
N ARG A 783 -17.58 25.57 6.90
CA ARG A 783 -16.68 25.41 8.07
C ARG A 783 -17.14 26.20 9.31
N VAL A 784 -17.74 27.37 9.11
CA VAL A 784 -18.28 28.23 10.18
C VAL A 784 -19.62 27.73 10.76
N GLY A 785 -20.18 26.66 10.19
CA GLY A 785 -21.41 26.00 10.63
C GLY A 785 -22.69 26.77 10.34
N SER A 786 -22.79 28.01 10.81
CA SER A 786 -23.97 28.87 10.64
C SER A 786 -24.31 29.20 9.17
N HIS A 787 -23.29 29.29 8.31
CA HIS A 787 -23.38 29.76 6.93
C HIS A 787 -22.45 28.94 6.02
N TYR A 788 -22.64 29.01 4.69
CA TYR A 788 -21.79 28.30 3.75
C TYR A 788 -20.51 29.09 3.44
N TRP A 789 -20.58 30.42 3.44
CA TRP A 789 -19.45 31.33 3.36
C TRP A 789 -19.32 32.15 4.64
N ALA A 790 -18.09 32.45 5.04
CA ALA A 790 -17.85 33.16 6.29
C ALA A 790 -18.27 34.65 6.22
N PHE A 791 -18.22 35.30 5.05
CA PHE A 791 -18.71 36.69 4.91
C PHE A 791 -20.20 36.86 5.24
N GLU A 792 -21.02 35.80 5.08
CA GLU A 792 -22.47 35.85 5.35
C GLU A 792 -22.76 36.14 6.83
N THR A 793 -21.86 35.71 7.73
CA THR A 793 -21.94 35.97 9.18
C THR A 793 -21.96 37.46 9.55
N GLN A 794 -21.53 38.33 8.64
CA GLN A 794 -21.46 39.78 8.79
C GLN A 794 -22.56 40.52 8.00
N GLY A 795 -23.50 39.79 7.41
CA GLY A 795 -24.68 40.35 6.72
C GLY A 795 -24.33 41.14 5.46
N VAL A 796 -23.26 40.75 4.75
CA VAL A 796 -22.76 41.42 3.54
C VAL A 796 -22.81 40.52 2.31
N VAL A 797 -22.83 41.15 1.13
CA VAL A 797 -22.51 40.50 -0.14
C VAL A 797 -21.30 41.24 -0.75
N PRO A 798 -20.17 40.55 -1.01
CA PRO A 798 -19.01 41.13 -1.68
C PRO A 798 -19.23 41.27 -3.18
N ASP A 799 -18.33 41.98 -3.86
CA ASP A 799 -18.34 42.13 -5.33
C ASP A 799 -17.61 40.97 -6.02
N ILE A 800 -16.62 40.38 -5.34
CA ILE A 800 -15.88 39.18 -5.76
C ILE A 800 -15.66 38.25 -4.54
N VAL A 801 -15.77 36.94 -4.74
CA VAL A 801 -15.38 35.89 -3.78
C VAL A 801 -14.26 35.04 -4.37
N THR A 802 -13.21 34.76 -3.60
CA THR A 802 -12.12 33.84 -4.00
C THR A 802 -12.13 32.58 -3.14
N VAL A 803 -12.02 31.41 -3.77
CA VAL A 803 -12.11 30.10 -3.11
C VAL A 803 -11.02 29.15 -3.60
N ALA A 804 -10.50 28.28 -2.72
CA ALA A 804 -9.63 27.16 -3.13
C ALA A 804 -9.54 25.99 -2.13
N LYS A 805 -8.95 26.16 -0.94
CA LYS A 805 -8.45 25.00 -0.17
C LYS A 805 -9.53 23.97 0.21
N PRO A 806 -10.73 24.35 0.69
CA PRO A 806 -11.80 23.38 0.95
C PRO A 806 -12.36 22.75 -0.33
N MET A 807 -12.41 23.51 -1.43
CA MET A 807 -13.10 23.17 -2.69
C MET A 807 -12.58 21.88 -3.31
N GLY A 808 -11.25 21.73 -3.42
CA GLY A 808 -10.63 20.50 -3.95
C GLY A 808 -10.15 19.54 -2.87
N ASN A 809 -10.10 20.00 -1.61
CA ASN A 809 -9.37 19.44 -0.48
C ASN A 809 -8.12 18.62 -0.83
N GLY A 810 -6.96 19.29 -0.79
CA GLY A 810 -5.68 18.68 -1.10
C GLY A 810 -5.42 18.57 -2.61
N HIS A 811 -6.45 18.36 -3.44
CA HIS A 811 -6.33 18.44 -4.90
C HIS A 811 -6.29 19.91 -5.39
N PRO A 812 -5.43 20.27 -6.36
CA PRO A 812 -5.38 21.61 -6.94
C PRO A 812 -6.67 22.03 -7.66
N VAL A 813 -7.37 23.01 -7.08
CA VAL A 813 -8.47 23.77 -7.70
C VAL A 813 -8.67 25.08 -6.93
N GLY A 814 -9.19 26.08 -7.63
CA GLY A 814 -9.81 27.26 -7.03
C GLY A 814 -10.74 27.94 -8.02
N ALA A 815 -11.45 28.96 -7.55
CA ALA A 815 -12.30 29.79 -8.39
C ALA A 815 -12.38 31.24 -7.89
N VAL A 816 -12.74 32.12 -8.81
CA VAL A 816 -13.14 33.51 -8.56
C VAL A 816 -14.59 33.64 -9.01
N VAL A 817 -15.49 33.97 -8.09
CA VAL A 817 -16.91 34.18 -8.38
C VAL A 817 -17.22 35.68 -8.26
N THR A 818 -17.93 36.23 -9.24
CA THR A 818 -18.13 37.68 -9.41
C THR A 818 -19.48 37.98 -10.08
N THR A 819 -19.87 39.24 -10.09
CA THR A 819 -21.04 39.71 -10.85
C THR A 819 -20.82 39.64 -12.37
N PRO A 820 -21.90 39.54 -13.17
CA PRO A 820 -21.81 39.64 -14.64
C PRO A 820 -21.15 40.92 -15.13
N GLU A 821 -21.43 42.06 -14.48
CA GLU A 821 -20.94 43.39 -14.87
C GLU A 821 -19.40 43.48 -14.80
N ILE A 822 -18.80 42.95 -13.73
CA ILE A 822 -17.33 42.91 -13.55
C ILE A 822 -16.68 41.96 -14.55
N ALA A 823 -17.32 40.81 -14.83
CA ALA A 823 -16.85 39.85 -15.82
C ALA A 823 -16.94 40.40 -17.25
N GLU A 824 -18.01 41.10 -17.59
CA GLU A 824 -18.24 41.73 -18.90
C GLU A 824 -17.26 42.89 -19.13
N ALA A 825 -17.01 43.75 -18.14
CA ALA A 825 -16.03 44.82 -18.23
C ALA A 825 -14.61 44.28 -18.55
N PHE A 826 -14.26 43.11 -18.02
CA PHE A 826 -13.01 42.44 -18.32
C PHE A 826 -13.02 41.72 -19.70
N TYR A 827 -14.12 41.09 -20.09
CA TYR A 827 -14.30 40.53 -21.44
C TYR A 827 -14.16 41.60 -22.54
N ASN A 828 -14.74 42.77 -22.33
CA ASN A 828 -14.71 43.92 -23.23
C ASN A 828 -13.31 44.54 -23.43
N THR A 829 -12.27 44.00 -22.79
CA THR A 829 -10.86 44.30 -23.12
C THR A 829 -10.37 43.63 -24.40
N GLY A 830 -11.06 42.59 -24.88
CA GLY A 830 -10.60 41.71 -25.95
C GLY A 830 -9.44 40.77 -25.56
N VAL A 831 -8.94 40.84 -24.33
CA VAL A 831 -7.84 40.00 -23.84
C VAL A 831 -8.41 38.70 -23.28
N ALA A 832 -8.36 37.63 -24.08
CA ALA A 832 -8.76 36.30 -23.64
C ALA A 832 -7.97 35.85 -22.40
N TYR A 833 -8.66 35.60 -21.28
CA TYR A 833 -8.07 34.94 -20.13
C TYR A 833 -8.00 33.43 -20.34
N PHE A 834 -6.88 32.84 -19.95
CA PHE A 834 -6.64 31.42 -20.04
C PHE A 834 -5.74 30.99 -18.88
N ASN A 835 -6.08 29.87 -18.26
CA ASN A 835 -5.28 29.19 -17.25
C ASN A 835 -5.01 27.77 -17.76
N THR A 836 -3.76 27.31 -17.68
CA THR A 836 -3.32 26.03 -18.26
C THR A 836 -4.08 24.83 -17.71
N TYR A 837 -4.42 24.85 -16.41
CA TYR A 837 -5.12 23.77 -15.72
C TYR A 837 -6.41 24.24 -15.01
N GLY A 838 -6.63 25.54 -14.87
CA GLY A 838 -7.86 26.09 -14.29
C GLY A 838 -9.08 25.59 -15.06
N GLY A 839 -10.00 24.94 -14.35
CA GLY A 839 -11.17 24.29 -14.95
C GLY A 839 -10.88 22.89 -15.52
N ASN A 840 -9.84 22.20 -15.05
CA ASN A 840 -9.60 20.80 -15.38
C ASN A 840 -10.84 19.96 -14.99
N PRO A 841 -11.40 19.11 -15.88
CA PRO A 841 -12.53 18.25 -15.57
C PRO A 841 -12.39 17.45 -14.28
N VAL A 842 -11.18 16.92 -13.98
CA VAL A 842 -10.90 16.17 -12.75
C VAL A 842 -11.05 17.05 -11.52
N SER A 843 -10.47 18.26 -11.54
CA SER A 843 -10.59 19.24 -10.46
C SER A 843 -12.05 19.66 -10.24
N CYS A 844 -12.84 19.75 -11.31
CA CYS A 844 -14.27 20.07 -11.23
C CYS A 844 -15.11 18.91 -10.69
N ALA A 845 -14.86 17.67 -11.12
CA ALA A 845 -15.52 16.47 -10.60
C ALA A 845 -15.22 16.24 -9.12
N ILE A 846 -13.99 16.52 -8.69
CA ILE A 846 -13.57 16.53 -7.27
C ILE A 846 -14.35 17.60 -6.50
N ALA A 847 -14.39 18.84 -6.97
CA ALA A 847 -15.13 19.92 -6.31
C ALA A 847 -16.65 19.66 -6.23
N ASN A 848 -17.24 19.12 -7.30
CA ASN A 848 -18.64 18.67 -7.33
C ASN A 848 -18.89 17.57 -6.28
N ALA A 849 -17.96 16.63 -6.12
CA ALA A 849 -18.07 15.60 -5.10
C ALA A 849 -17.88 16.17 -3.68
N VAL A 850 -16.97 17.12 -3.45
CA VAL A 850 -16.83 17.81 -2.15
C VAL A 850 -18.14 18.49 -1.75
N MET A 851 -18.73 19.30 -2.64
CA MET A 851 -19.97 20.02 -2.37
C MET A 851 -21.12 19.05 -2.03
N ARG A 852 -21.29 17.98 -2.83
CA ARG A 852 -22.27 16.91 -2.54
C ARG A 852 -22.08 16.27 -1.17
N VAL A 853 -20.85 15.94 -0.78
CA VAL A 853 -20.60 15.27 0.51
C VAL A 853 -20.92 16.19 1.70
N ILE A 854 -20.61 17.49 1.61
CA ILE A 854 -20.94 18.46 2.68
C ILE A 854 -22.45 18.48 2.95
N GLU A 855 -23.27 18.33 1.90
CA GLU A 855 -24.73 18.29 1.97
C GLU A 855 -25.25 16.91 2.40
N GLU A 856 -24.86 15.84 1.71
CA GLU A 856 -25.32 14.45 1.92
C GLU A 856 -25.01 13.93 3.34
N GLU A 857 -23.90 14.35 3.93
CA GLU A 857 -23.43 13.89 5.25
C GLU A 857 -23.60 14.96 6.34
N GLY A 858 -24.33 16.06 6.04
CA GLY A 858 -24.73 17.08 7.02
C GLY A 858 -23.57 17.83 7.68
N LEU A 859 -22.43 17.92 7.01
CA LEU A 859 -21.15 18.24 7.65
C LEU A 859 -21.00 19.71 8.06
N GLN A 860 -21.78 20.61 7.46
CA GLN A 860 -21.95 21.99 7.95
C GLN A 860 -22.61 22.01 9.34
N GLU A 861 -23.66 21.20 9.57
CA GLU A 861 -24.33 21.09 10.86
C GLU A 861 -23.47 20.35 11.89
N ASN A 862 -22.65 19.38 11.48
CA ASN A 862 -21.63 18.80 12.37
C ASN A 862 -20.57 19.85 12.77
N ALA A 863 -20.08 20.64 11.81
CA ALA A 863 -19.12 21.71 12.08
C ALA A 863 -19.70 22.77 13.03
N ARG A 864 -21.02 23.05 12.94
CA ARG A 864 -21.74 23.88 13.90
C ARG A 864 -21.75 23.25 15.30
N LYS A 865 -22.32 22.06 15.46
CA LYS A 865 -22.47 21.37 16.77
C LYS A 865 -21.13 21.12 17.47
N THR A 866 -20.20 20.45 16.80
CA THR A 866 -18.89 20.11 17.35
C THR A 866 -18.06 21.37 17.59
N GLY A 867 -18.21 22.39 16.75
CA GLY A 867 -17.60 23.71 16.95
C GLY A 867 -18.12 24.44 18.19
N GLU A 868 -19.43 24.51 18.38
CA GLU A 868 -20.07 25.08 19.58
C GLU A 868 -19.63 24.35 20.87
N TYR A 869 -19.61 23.01 20.84
CA TYR A 869 -19.11 22.19 21.94
C TYR A 869 -17.65 22.49 22.28
N LEU A 870 -16.77 22.41 21.27
CA LEU A 870 -15.33 22.62 21.43
C LEU A 870 -15.00 24.06 21.87
N LEU A 871 -15.67 25.07 21.30
CA LEU A 871 -15.49 26.48 21.67
C LEU A 871 -15.88 26.72 23.12
N LYS A 872 -17.04 26.20 23.55
CA LYS A 872 -17.51 26.27 24.94
C LYS A 872 -16.49 25.63 25.89
N LYS A 873 -16.08 24.38 25.61
CA LYS A 873 -15.15 23.63 26.45
C LYS A 873 -13.75 24.25 26.50
N CYS A 874 -13.28 24.85 25.41
CA CYS A 874 -12.06 25.65 25.42
C CYS A 874 -12.22 26.90 26.30
N ASN A 875 -13.37 27.58 26.26
CA ASN A 875 -13.62 28.74 27.09
C ASN A 875 -13.76 28.38 28.58
N ASP A 876 -14.30 27.21 28.92
CA ASP A 876 -14.33 26.68 30.29
C ASP A 876 -12.92 26.58 30.90
N LEU A 877 -11.86 26.33 30.10
CA LEU A 877 -10.46 26.30 30.55
C LEU A 877 -9.99 27.66 31.11
N LYS A 878 -10.66 28.78 30.81
CA LYS A 878 -10.36 30.08 31.42
C LYS A 878 -10.59 30.06 32.94
N HIS A 879 -11.41 29.16 33.48
CA HIS A 879 -11.61 29.03 34.92
C HIS A 879 -10.49 28.23 35.60
N ASP A 880 -9.86 27.29 34.88
CA ASP A 880 -8.86 26.36 35.43
C ASP A 880 -7.40 26.83 35.22
N PHE A 881 -7.12 27.61 34.18
CA PHE A 881 -5.75 27.98 33.79
C PHE A 881 -5.62 29.47 33.43
N GLU A 882 -5.00 30.27 34.30
CA GLU A 882 -4.81 31.73 34.10
C GLU A 882 -4.13 32.08 32.77
N ILE A 883 -3.24 31.19 32.28
CA ILE A 883 -2.49 31.33 31.04
C ILE A 883 -3.37 31.38 29.77
N VAL A 884 -4.60 30.87 29.85
CA VAL A 884 -5.60 31.02 28.77
C VAL A 884 -6.16 32.43 28.87
N GLY A 885 -5.78 33.31 27.94
CA GLY A 885 -6.21 34.71 27.90
C GLY A 885 -7.54 34.89 27.18
N ASP A 886 -7.63 34.37 25.95
CA ASP A 886 -8.84 34.43 25.14
C ASP A 886 -9.15 33.09 24.44
N VAL A 887 -10.41 32.91 24.07
CA VAL A 887 -10.96 31.78 23.32
C VAL A 887 -12.06 32.34 22.42
N ARG A 888 -11.86 32.20 21.11
CA ARG A 888 -12.70 32.80 20.07
C ARG A 888 -12.84 31.85 18.87
N GLY A 889 -13.95 31.93 18.13
CA GLY A 889 -14.17 31.05 16.98
C GLY A 889 -15.62 31.00 16.51
N MET A 890 -15.83 30.34 15.37
CA MET A 890 -17.14 29.99 14.82
C MET A 890 -17.05 28.64 14.10
N GLY A 891 -17.92 27.68 14.43
CA GLY A 891 -17.86 26.33 13.90
C GLY A 891 -16.48 25.69 14.14
N LEU A 892 -15.91 25.03 13.11
CA LEU A 892 -14.57 24.44 13.18
C LEU A 892 -13.49 25.44 12.70
N PHE A 893 -13.50 26.63 13.28
CA PHE A 893 -12.47 27.67 13.19
C PHE A 893 -12.36 28.32 14.58
N ILE A 894 -11.40 27.87 15.39
CA ILE A 894 -11.27 28.25 16.82
C ILE A 894 -9.81 28.60 17.14
N GLY A 895 -9.61 29.68 17.88
CA GLY A 895 -8.32 30.08 18.47
C GLY A 895 -8.38 30.14 20.00
N VAL A 896 -7.36 29.57 20.64
CA VAL A 896 -7.14 29.68 22.09
C VAL A 896 -5.84 30.44 22.32
N GLU A 897 -5.95 31.67 22.81
CA GLU A 897 -4.82 32.59 22.96
C GLU A 897 -4.15 32.45 24.33
N LEU A 898 -2.84 32.20 24.34
CA LEU A 898 -2.04 32.07 25.56
C LEU A 898 -1.32 33.38 25.90
N VAL A 899 -1.43 33.79 27.16
CA VAL A 899 -0.88 35.04 27.71
C VAL A 899 -0.18 34.77 29.05
N LYS A 900 0.81 35.59 29.41
CA LYS A 900 1.49 35.49 30.70
C LYS A 900 0.64 36.02 31.85
N ASN A 901 -0.24 36.97 31.56
CA ASN A 901 -1.15 37.62 32.50
C ASN A 901 -2.35 38.22 31.74
N ARG A 902 -3.55 38.10 32.32
CA ARG A 902 -4.82 38.51 31.66
C ARG A 902 -5.08 40.01 31.65
N GLU A 903 -4.59 40.73 32.66
CA GLU A 903 -4.76 42.19 32.76
C GLU A 903 -3.85 42.92 31.78
N THR A 904 -2.58 42.51 31.69
CA THR A 904 -1.65 43.04 30.68
C THR A 904 -2.03 42.57 29.28
N ARG A 905 -2.48 41.31 29.14
CA ARG A 905 -2.63 40.56 27.88
C ARG A 905 -1.30 40.35 27.15
N GLU A 906 -0.21 40.22 27.90
CA GLU A 906 1.13 39.98 27.32
C GLU A 906 1.21 38.56 26.70
N PRO A 907 1.53 38.40 25.40
CA PRO A 907 1.61 37.10 24.73
C PRO A 907 2.59 36.11 25.36
N ASP A 908 2.23 34.82 25.38
CA ASP A 908 3.12 33.73 25.82
C ASP A 908 3.44 32.74 24.69
N THR A 909 4.22 33.22 23.71
CA THR A 909 4.76 32.41 22.60
C THR A 909 5.49 31.16 23.09
N LYS A 910 6.21 31.25 24.22
CA LYS A 910 6.95 30.12 24.80
C LYS A 910 6.00 29.02 25.30
N ALA A 911 4.90 29.40 25.95
CA ALA A 911 3.84 28.45 26.31
C ALA A 911 3.21 27.80 25.07
N ALA A 912 2.86 28.59 24.06
CA ALA A 912 2.24 28.06 22.84
C ALA A 912 3.16 27.05 22.13
N HIS A 913 4.45 27.38 21.96
CA HIS A 913 5.44 26.46 21.39
C HIS A 913 5.65 25.20 22.23
N TRP A 914 5.68 25.33 23.57
CA TRP A 914 5.77 24.18 24.47
C TRP A 914 4.56 23.25 24.30
N VAL A 915 3.33 23.80 24.34
CA VAL A 915 2.09 23.02 24.24
C VAL A 915 1.94 22.38 22.87
N VAL A 916 2.24 23.09 21.77
CA VAL A 916 2.21 22.53 20.40
C VAL A 916 3.13 21.33 20.26
N ASN A 917 4.35 21.40 20.80
CA ASN A 917 5.27 20.27 20.77
C ASN A 917 4.84 19.14 21.72
N ARG A 918 4.30 19.46 22.90
CA ARG A 918 3.87 18.46 23.88
C ARG A 918 2.66 17.65 23.43
N MET A 919 1.65 18.30 22.83
CA MET A 919 0.50 17.66 22.19
C MET A 919 0.92 16.65 21.13
N LYS A 920 1.88 17.02 20.27
CA LYS A 920 2.46 16.13 19.24
C LYS A 920 3.24 14.96 19.84
N GLN A 921 4.03 15.22 20.89
CA GLN A 921 4.94 14.23 21.48
C GLN A 921 4.23 13.21 22.36
N MET A 922 3.43 13.67 23.33
CA MET A 922 2.71 12.81 24.28
C MET A 922 1.46 12.21 23.64
N HIS A 923 0.51 13.06 23.24
CA HIS A 923 -0.85 12.65 22.90
C HIS A 923 -1.06 12.33 21.41
N LYS A 924 -0.04 12.56 20.57
CA LYS A 924 -0.11 12.44 19.10
C LYS A 924 -1.18 13.34 18.47
N ILE A 925 -1.48 14.49 19.08
CA ILE A 925 -2.44 15.45 18.53
C ILE A 925 -1.67 16.56 17.80
N LEU A 926 -1.98 16.76 16.53
CA LEU A 926 -1.40 17.80 15.70
C LEU A 926 -2.22 19.07 15.87
N VAL A 927 -1.60 20.04 16.55
CA VAL A 927 -2.08 21.41 16.73
C VAL A 927 -1.00 22.37 16.22
N SER A 928 -1.30 23.67 16.19
CA SER A 928 -0.32 24.69 15.84
C SER A 928 -0.67 26.04 16.44
N SER A 929 0.33 26.90 16.54
CA SER A 929 0.19 28.31 16.89
C SER A 929 -0.05 29.18 15.64
N ASP A 930 -0.57 30.39 15.83
CA ASP A 930 -0.80 31.42 14.81
C ASP A 930 -0.85 32.81 15.46
N GLY A 931 -1.01 33.85 14.63
CA GLY A 931 -1.06 35.24 15.06
C GLY A 931 0.30 35.92 15.10
N PRO A 932 0.36 37.26 15.21
CA PRO A 932 1.59 38.04 15.10
C PRO A 932 2.65 37.70 16.15
N ASN A 933 2.23 37.20 17.32
CA ASN A 933 3.11 36.77 18.40
C ASN A 933 3.22 35.23 18.52
N ASP A 934 2.66 34.48 17.57
CA ASP A 934 2.69 33.01 17.50
C ASP A 934 2.24 32.33 18.83
N ASN A 935 1.25 32.94 19.50
CA ASN A 935 0.75 32.57 20.83
C ASN A 935 -0.69 32.02 20.82
N VAL A 936 -1.37 31.97 19.66
CA VAL A 936 -2.76 31.48 19.55
C VAL A 936 -2.78 30.05 19.03
N ILE A 937 -3.19 29.10 19.87
CA ILE A 937 -3.40 27.70 19.46
C ILE A 937 -4.63 27.65 18.54
N LYS A 938 -4.41 27.37 17.25
CA LYS A 938 -5.47 27.30 16.22
C LYS A 938 -5.98 25.88 16.02
N LEU A 939 -7.30 25.77 15.87
CA LEU A 939 -8.04 24.53 15.62
C LEU A 939 -8.92 24.74 14.37
N LYS A 940 -8.59 24.04 13.29
CA LYS A 940 -9.33 23.98 12.02
C LYS A 940 -9.42 22.53 11.50
N PRO A 941 -9.92 21.55 12.29
CA PRO A 941 -9.96 20.14 11.88
C PRO A 941 -10.84 19.91 10.63
N PRO A 942 -10.78 18.71 10.00
CA PRO A 942 -11.73 18.30 8.97
C PRO A 942 -13.19 18.32 9.49
N MET A 943 -14.17 18.52 8.61
CA MET A 943 -15.58 18.70 9.01
C MET A 943 -16.29 17.41 9.47
N VAL A 944 -15.58 16.28 9.48
CA VAL A 944 -16.00 14.99 10.10
C VAL A 944 -15.52 14.82 11.55
N PHE A 945 -14.75 15.79 12.08
CA PHE A 945 -14.32 15.81 13.47
C PHE A 945 -15.55 15.91 14.38
N ASN A 946 -15.63 15.07 15.41
CA ASN A 946 -16.80 14.89 16.26
C ASN A 946 -16.52 15.27 17.74
N GLU A 947 -17.53 15.16 18.61
CA GLU A 947 -17.39 15.44 20.04
C GLU A 947 -16.37 14.53 20.75
N GLU A 948 -16.21 13.26 20.33
CA GLU A 948 -15.18 12.35 20.87
C GLU A 948 -13.76 12.86 20.56
N ASN A 949 -13.54 13.43 19.36
CA ASN A 949 -12.27 14.02 18.97
C ASN A 949 -12.03 15.36 19.67
N ALA A 950 -13.10 16.12 19.92
CA ALA A 950 -13.05 17.32 20.75
C ALA A 950 -12.60 16.95 22.17
N ASP A 951 -13.16 15.89 22.77
CA ASP A 951 -12.76 15.40 24.09
C ASP A 951 -11.34 14.82 24.11
N GLU A 952 -10.91 14.09 23.06
CA GLU A 952 -9.51 13.64 22.92
C GLU A 952 -8.53 14.83 22.91
N PHE A 953 -8.84 15.89 22.16
CA PHE A 953 -8.08 17.14 22.18
C PHE A 953 -8.14 17.85 23.54
N LEU A 954 -9.34 18.03 24.12
CA LEU A 954 -9.54 18.79 25.36
C LEU A 954 -8.84 18.14 26.57
N LEU A 955 -8.86 16.82 26.66
CA LEU A 955 -8.16 16.05 27.70
C LEU A 955 -6.64 16.25 27.60
N ALA A 956 -6.08 16.03 26.41
CA ALA A 956 -4.65 16.21 26.13
C ALA A 956 -4.19 17.66 26.35
N PHE A 957 -5.00 18.63 25.93
CA PHE A 957 -4.69 20.05 26.06
C PHE A 957 -4.74 20.50 27.52
N ARG A 958 -5.73 20.04 28.30
CA ARG A 958 -5.82 20.23 29.76
C ARG A 958 -4.62 19.60 30.48
N GLU A 959 -4.19 18.40 30.09
CA GLU A 959 -2.99 17.76 30.66
C GLU A 959 -1.72 18.57 30.35
N CYS A 960 -1.54 19.01 29.09
CA CYS A 960 -0.42 19.87 28.69
C CYS A 960 -0.38 21.19 29.49
N LEU A 961 -1.51 21.88 29.65
CA LEU A 961 -1.60 23.10 30.46
C LEU A 961 -1.28 22.84 31.95
N THR A 962 -1.73 21.70 32.49
CA THR A 962 -1.44 21.28 33.88
C THR A 962 0.05 20.99 34.09
N LEU A 963 0.70 20.34 33.14
CA LEU A 963 2.14 20.06 33.19
C LEU A 963 2.97 21.35 33.06
N LEU A 964 2.60 22.24 32.14
CA LEU A 964 3.26 23.54 32.00
C LEU A 964 3.15 24.41 33.26
N ALA A 965 2.03 24.35 33.98
CA ALA A 965 1.87 25.04 35.27
C ALA A 965 2.81 24.48 36.35
N LYS A 966 3.03 23.17 36.40
CA LYS A 966 3.98 22.54 37.33
C LYS A 966 5.43 22.87 37.01
N GLU A 967 5.82 22.80 35.73
CA GLU A 967 7.16 23.15 35.25
C GLU A 967 7.51 24.62 35.57
N ARG A 968 6.51 25.52 35.58
CA ARG A 968 6.67 26.93 36.01
C ARG A 968 6.80 27.13 37.52
N ASN A 969 6.27 26.20 38.33
CA ASN A 969 6.30 26.27 39.79
C ASN A 969 7.52 25.59 40.42
N GLY A 970 8.33 24.86 39.63
CA GLY A 970 9.56 24.22 40.09
C GLY A 970 9.39 22.78 40.62
N ASP A 971 8.26 22.13 40.36
CA ASP A 971 8.09 20.70 40.65
C ASP A 971 8.90 19.85 39.66
N ASP A 972 9.87 19.09 40.16
CA ASP A 972 10.74 18.22 39.34
C ASP A 972 9.93 17.14 38.58
N LEU A 973 10.10 17.09 37.26
CA LEU A 973 9.49 16.10 36.37
C LEU A 973 10.56 15.38 35.54
N PRO A 974 10.39 14.07 35.24
CA PRO A 974 11.48 13.23 34.75
C PRO A 974 11.99 13.66 33.36
N ALA A 975 13.28 14.00 33.29
CA ALA A 975 13.94 14.43 32.06
C ALA A 975 14.04 13.30 31.03
N VAL A 976 13.54 13.54 29.82
CA VAL A 976 13.59 12.60 28.70
C VAL A 976 14.81 12.90 27.82
N ASN A 977 15.97 12.29 28.11
CA ASN A 977 17.13 12.29 27.21
C ASN A 977 18.21 11.25 27.59
N THR A 978 18.05 9.98 27.18
CA THR A 978 19.18 9.03 27.01
C THR A 978 18.82 7.92 26.02
N PRO A 979 19.66 7.61 25.01
CA PRO A 979 19.50 6.40 24.20
C PRO A 979 19.92 5.14 24.97
N LEU A 980 19.22 4.02 24.77
CA LEU A 980 19.58 2.72 25.34
C LEU A 980 20.80 2.12 24.61
N THR A 981 21.94 2.07 25.29
CA THR A 981 23.13 1.30 24.87
C THR A 981 23.28 0.05 25.73
N VAL A 982 23.59 -1.08 25.09
CA VAL A 982 23.72 -2.39 25.76
C VAL A 982 25.19 -2.69 26.06
N ALA A 983 25.52 -2.78 27.35
CA ALA A 983 26.74 -3.38 27.90
C ALA A 983 26.43 -3.89 29.31
N GLY A 984 27.22 -4.83 29.86
CA GLY A 984 26.93 -5.44 31.15
C GLY A 984 28.16 -5.84 31.96
N SER A 985 27.97 -6.80 32.87
CA SER A 985 28.91 -7.46 33.80
C SER A 985 28.88 -7.03 35.28
N ASN A 986 28.38 -7.97 36.09
CA ASN A 986 28.89 -8.48 37.38
C ASN A 986 29.03 -7.62 38.67
N SER A 987 28.64 -8.29 39.77
CA SER A 987 29.07 -8.16 41.18
C SER A 987 28.63 -6.91 41.98
N SER A 988 28.32 -7.01 43.29
CA SER A 988 27.97 -8.17 44.16
C SER A 988 27.52 -7.73 45.57
N ASN A 989 26.73 -8.58 46.25
CA ASN A 989 26.41 -8.59 47.71
C ASN A 989 25.46 -7.52 48.27
N GLY A 990 24.72 -7.89 49.34
CA GLY A 990 24.45 -6.95 50.45
C GLY A 990 23.00 -6.79 50.94
N ASP A 991 22.34 -7.87 51.34
CA ASP A 991 21.24 -7.96 52.34
C ASP A 991 20.45 -6.70 52.75
N THR A 992 19.14 -6.71 52.52
CA THR A 992 18.13 -6.89 53.60
C THR A 992 16.72 -7.07 53.03
N VAL A 993 15.81 -7.63 53.83
CA VAL A 993 14.42 -7.96 53.46
C VAL A 993 13.45 -7.18 54.34
N ASP A 994 12.53 -6.39 53.76
CA ASP A 994 11.16 -6.33 54.29
C ASP A 994 10.10 -5.75 53.31
N SER A 995 8.86 -6.19 53.52
CA SER A 995 7.57 -5.60 53.07
C SER A 995 7.33 -5.27 51.57
N MET A 996 6.62 -6.16 50.87
CA MET A 996 5.80 -5.80 49.69
C MET A 996 4.37 -5.42 50.10
N SER A 997 3.99 -4.13 50.05
CA SER A 997 2.61 -3.70 49.76
C SER A 997 2.48 -2.18 49.56
N SER A 998 2.06 -1.73 48.36
CA SER A 998 1.43 -0.40 48.10
C SER A 998 1.24 -0.10 46.60
N LYS A 999 2.19 -0.46 45.73
CA LYS A 999 2.26 0.05 44.34
C LYS A 999 1.29 -0.57 43.31
N THR A 1000 0.23 -1.26 43.73
CA THR A 1000 -0.74 -1.90 42.82
C THR A 1000 -2.00 -1.06 42.56
N GLN A 1001 -2.34 -0.10 43.43
CA GLN A 1001 -3.65 0.58 43.42
C GLN A 1001 -3.88 1.65 42.33
N MET A 1002 -2.96 1.84 41.37
CA MET A 1002 -3.11 2.86 40.32
C MET A 1002 -3.59 2.31 38.95
N PHE A 1003 -3.50 1.00 38.71
CA PHE A 1003 -3.91 0.40 37.42
C PHE A 1003 -5.33 -0.19 37.42
N GLU A 1004 -5.87 -0.61 38.57
CA GLU A 1004 -7.22 -1.23 38.66
C GLU A 1004 -8.39 -0.27 38.44
N ARG A 1005 -8.13 1.04 38.28
CA ARG A 1005 -9.19 2.06 38.11
C ARG A 1005 -9.72 2.17 36.67
N HIS A 1006 -9.06 1.55 35.69
CA HIS A 1006 -9.42 1.68 34.27
C HIS A 1006 -10.61 0.78 33.86
N GLU A 1007 -10.80 -0.39 34.47
CA GLU A 1007 -11.86 -1.34 34.07
C GLU A 1007 -13.28 -0.98 34.57
N ARG A 1008 -13.43 -0.07 35.54
CA ARG A 1008 -14.73 0.21 36.19
C ARG A 1008 -15.57 1.31 35.54
N LEU A 1009 -15.10 1.92 34.45
CA LEU A 1009 -15.82 2.98 33.73
C LEU A 1009 -16.50 2.51 32.43
N ILE A 1010 -16.23 1.28 31.96
CA ILE A 1010 -16.77 0.72 30.70
C ILE A 1010 -18.00 -0.19 30.98
N LYS A 1011 -18.74 0.07 32.08
CA LYS A 1011 -19.97 -0.66 32.45
C LYS A 1011 -21.06 0.24 33.07
N SER A 1012 -21.09 1.52 32.74
CA SER A 1012 -22.19 2.44 33.12
C SER A 1012 -22.46 3.55 32.09
N VAL A 1013 -22.28 3.22 30.81
CA VAL A 1013 -22.82 3.89 29.62
C VAL A 1013 -23.32 2.78 28.70
#